data_AF-A0A9E2KR78-F1
#
_entry.id   AF-A0A9E2KR78-F1
#
_cell.length_a   1.000
_cell.length_b   1.000
_cell.length_c   1.000
_cell.angle_alpha   90.00
_cell.angle_beta   90.00
_cell.angle_gamma   90.00
#
_symmetry.space_group_name_H-M   'P 1'
#
loop_
_entity.id
_entity.type
_entity.pdbx_description
1 polymer ?
#
loop_
_entity_poly.entity_id
_entity_poly.type
_entity_poly.pdbx_seq_one_letter_code
_entity_poly.pdbx_strand_id
1 'polypeptide(L)'
;PVSADATDLVFSSDAAGKDVVKDFTTVTPKAFFNWQTADTFSGNFGVTINSVKTKHPDDAVVQAAVPKGNHVKAYAKDYWTGKVYEGVVKDGVATFHVHINKDPATGIYVSALLTGWTEVDGPSYSDKQVTDQNGVISVYYESDASDRQVFTNRDQLGVNVKDEVADNSAFGPGAYPGHAPADLTTRTDPNPDIHFDYMNDNDTTRFGQNAVAKGYYDTATKKFTVTGQVDGNVESLTVLGDSSDENAVQNQVKLGADGKFSFAVTAEETGQRPIAYLYKTKDGKTVRGTLNLILDTVAPSLEVQQVNGNELELWTNDPKFVLSGEVNDNLDGYRLYVNGNNIYREFANSGYNRVEGLNTDTELTNPYGSHKFVQEENLNDNNDQPSTHVYTVNVVDQVGNVVEKKLTVHYDPNYLAPVDVDSVTESDTNTETNVQLKPEVLTGKSLELLHNAYVYDQNGTPVLDKDTSLQLTLKKGQQIVALENGKEFVVNGRKFYQIGKNQFVKVANTVLQAAKRVQLTHNAFVYDQKGHVVKKHGKPEVLKKGKWIKAYNNADKFVINGKVFYKVGENQFVKVANTRKQKAKKVKLTHNAFVYNEKGKRVKGSKILRKGKYILAENNGDKYKIKKKTYFKVGKYYVKVANTL
;
A
#
# COMPACT_ATOMS: atom_id res chain seq x y z
N PRO A 1 20.11 -34.94 -36.69
CA PRO A 1 20.79 -33.79 -36.02
C PRO A 1 21.34 -32.85 -37.10
N VAL A 2 20.75 -31.66 -37.21
CA VAL A 2 21.24 -30.62 -38.12
C VAL A 2 22.34 -29.85 -37.41
N SER A 3 23.43 -29.53 -38.09
CA SER A 3 24.49 -28.69 -37.55
C SER A 3 23.90 -27.33 -37.13
N ALA A 4 24.37 -26.77 -36.00
CA ALA A 4 24.00 -25.43 -35.56
C ALA A 4 24.39 -24.34 -36.59
N ASP A 5 25.30 -24.68 -37.51
CA ASP A 5 25.85 -23.78 -38.51
C ASP A 5 25.22 -23.96 -39.90
N ALA A 6 24.18 -24.80 -40.02
CA ALA A 6 23.51 -25.04 -41.30
C ALA A 6 22.57 -23.88 -41.66
N THR A 7 22.83 -23.20 -42.79
CA THR A 7 22.00 -22.11 -43.32
C THR A 7 20.79 -22.62 -44.12
N ASP A 8 20.91 -23.84 -44.64
CA ASP A 8 20.00 -24.43 -45.60
C ASP A 8 19.46 -25.73 -45.00
N LEU A 9 18.17 -25.75 -44.68
CA LEU A 9 17.51 -26.92 -44.12
C LEU A 9 16.74 -27.66 -45.20
N VAL A 10 17.14 -28.91 -45.47
CA VAL A 10 16.38 -29.83 -46.33
C VAL A 10 15.24 -30.45 -45.51
N PHE A 11 14.01 -30.03 -45.80
CA PHE A 11 12.82 -30.53 -45.08
C PHE A 11 12.37 -31.89 -45.60
N SER A 12 12.50 -32.10 -46.91
CA SER A 12 12.20 -33.35 -47.59
C SER A 12 12.95 -33.37 -48.92
N SER A 13 13.24 -34.57 -49.41
CA SER A 13 13.77 -34.79 -50.75
C SER A 13 12.75 -35.64 -51.50
N ASP A 14 12.48 -35.33 -52.76
CA ASP A 14 11.68 -36.21 -53.60
C ASP A 14 12.46 -37.47 -54.00
N ALA A 15 11.78 -38.44 -54.61
CA ALA A 15 12.38 -39.71 -55.02
C ALA A 15 13.48 -39.55 -56.11
N ALA A 16 13.61 -38.37 -56.72
CA ALA A 16 14.66 -38.03 -57.67
C ALA A 16 15.86 -37.30 -57.01
N GLY A 17 15.82 -37.12 -55.69
CA GLY A 17 16.88 -36.44 -54.93
C GLY A 17 16.81 -34.92 -55.03
N LYS A 18 15.66 -34.34 -55.37
CA LYS A 18 15.48 -32.89 -55.35
C LYS A 18 15.00 -32.45 -53.97
N ASP A 19 15.82 -31.63 -53.33
CA ASP A 19 15.58 -31.15 -51.98
C ASP A 19 14.60 -29.97 -51.94
N VAL A 20 13.68 -30.03 -50.97
CA VAL A 20 12.88 -28.89 -50.51
C VAL A 20 13.71 -28.16 -49.46
N VAL A 21 14.50 -27.21 -49.94
CA VAL A 21 15.37 -26.37 -49.12
C VAL A 21 14.58 -25.15 -48.63
N LYS A 22 14.68 -24.83 -47.34
CA LYS A 22 14.23 -23.54 -46.81
C LYS A 22 15.44 -22.84 -46.18
N ASP A 23 15.71 -21.63 -46.68
CA ASP A 23 16.76 -20.78 -46.14
C ASP A 23 16.27 -20.17 -44.83
N PHE A 24 16.98 -20.44 -43.74
CA PHE A 24 16.78 -19.72 -42.48
C PHE A 24 17.84 -18.65 -42.39
N THR A 25 17.42 -17.39 -42.53
CA THR A 25 18.26 -16.28 -42.10
C THR A 25 18.00 -16.06 -40.61
N THR A 26 19.02 -16.21 -39.77
CA THR A 26 18.92 -16.01 -38.31
C THR A 26 18.97 -14.54 -37.90
N VAL A 27 18.98 -13.63 -38.87
CA VAL A 27 19.19 -12.19 -38.66
C VAL A 27 18.23 -11.39 -39.55
N THR A 28 17.55 -10.43 -38.95
CA THR A 28 16.74 -9.44 -39.70
C THR A 28 17.70 -8.38 -40.29
N PRO A 29 17.66 -8.12 -41.61
CA PRO A 29 18.52 -7.12 -42.22
C PRO A 29 18.08 -5.71 -41.81
N LYS A 30 19.05 -4.82 -41.59
CA LYS A 30 18.78 -3.40 -41.34
C LYS A 30 18.26 -2.74 -42.61
N ALA A 31 17.11 -2.11 -42.52
CA ALA A 31 16.46 -1.39 -43.60
C ALA A 31 17.32 -0.20 -44.08
N PHE A 32 17.48 -0.08 -45.39
CA PHE A 32 17.99 1.10 -46.07
C PHE A 32 17.30 1.25 -47.43
N PHE A 33 17.40 2.43 -48.03
CA PHE A 33 16.85 2.70 -49.35
C PHE A 33 17.73 3.68 -50.12
N ASN A 34 18.15 3.33 -51.34
CA ASN A 34 18.97 4.20 -52.18
C ASN A 34 18.54 4.09 -53.65
N TRP A 35 18.12 5.21 -54.25
CA TRP A 35 17.87 5.26 -55.68
C TRP A 35 19.12 4.93 -56.49
N GLN A 36 18.94 4.25 -57.63
CA GLN A 36 20.02 4.00 -58.57
C GLN A 36 20.69 5.29 -59.05
N THR A 37 21.98 5.21 -59.36
CA THR A 37 22.75 6.26 -60.04
C THR A 37 23.26 5.78 -61.40
N ALA A 38 23.34 4.47 -61.61
CA ALA A 38 23.60 3.88 -62.92
C ALA A 38 22.44 4.12 -63.88
N ASP A 39 22.77 4.34 -65.16
CA ASP A 39 21.80 4.66 -66.21
C ASP A 39 20.88 5.84 -65.82
N THR A 40 21.48 6.87 -65.20
CA THR A 40 20.81 8.14 -64.87
C THR A 40 21.54 9.33 -65.50
N PHE A 41 20.85 10.47 -65.57
CA PHE A 41 21.42 11.75 -65.95
C PHE A 41 21.06 12.82 -64.91
N SER A 42 21.73 13.97 -64.97
CA SER A 42 21.42 15.12 -64.11
C SER A 42 20.23 15.91 -64.65
N GLY A 43 19.02 15.68 -64.11
CA GLY A 43 17.85 16.50 -64.39
C GLY A 43 17.70 17.65 -63.40
N ASN A 44 16.90 18.64 -63.77
CA ASN A 44 16.75 19.89 -63.01
C ASN A 44 15.28 20.18 -62.71
N PHE A 45 14.97 20.31 -61.42
CA PHE A 45 13.67 20.71 -60.85
C PHE A 45 13.80 21.94 -59.95
N GLY A 46 14.70 22.87 -60.29
CA GLY A 46 15.17 23.94 -59.40
C GLY A 46 16.35 23.50 -58.51
N VAL A 47 16.55 22.18 -58.39
CA VAL A 47 17.76 21.52 -57.86
C VAL A 47 18.17 20.41 -58.83
N THR A 48 19.47 20.12 -58.90
CA THR A 48 19.98 19.02 -59.73
C THR A 48 19.80 17.70 -59.02
N ILE A 49 19.11 16.76 -59.65
CA ILE A 49 18.82 15.43 -59.11
C ILE A 49 19.11 14.36 -60.14
N ASN A 50 19.31 13.12 -59.68
CA ASN A 50 19.40 11.99 -60.60
C ASN A 50 18.04 11.76 -61.25
N SER A 51 18.09 11.48 -62.54
CA SER A 51 16.92 11.43 -63.40
C SER A 51 17.03 10.27 -64.38
N VAL A 52 15.89 9.73 -64.77
CA VAL A 52 15.79 8.66 -65.76
C VAL A 52 14.87 9.09 -66.89
N LYS A 53 15.15 8.62 -68.10
CA LYS A 53 14.33 8.88 -69.29
C LYS A 53 13.56 7.64 -69.68
N THR A 54 12.34 7.81 -70.16
CA THR A 54 11.53 6.70 -70.68
C THR A 54 10.75 7.14 -71.92
N LYS A 55 10.60 6.21 -72.87
CA LYS A 55 9.63 6.33 -73.97
C LYS A 55 8.29 5.63 -73.66
N HIS A 56 8.22 4.94 -72.52
CA HIS A 56 7.05 4.19 -72.03
C HIS A 56 6.44 4.96 -70.85
N PRO A 57 5.51 5.89 -71.08
CA PRO A 57 4.95 6.72 -70.03
C PRO A 57 4.02 5.94 -69.10
N ASP A 58 3.45 4.83 -69.58
CA ASP A 58 2.57 3.97 -68.77
C ASP A 58 3.34 2.96 -67.91
N ASP A 59 4.62 2.76 -68.21
CA ASP A 59 5.46 1.73 -67.59
C ASP A 59 6.93 2.19 -67.50
N ALA A 60 7.16 3.29 -66.80
CA ALA A 60 8.50 3.81 -66.59
C ALA A 60 9.22 3.00 -65.51
N VAL A 61 10.28 2.30 -65.90
CA VAL A 61 11.08 1.49 -64.97
C VAL A 61 12.10 2.36 -64.23
N VAL A 62 12.06 2.29 -62.90
CA VAL A 62 13.01 2.93 -61.98
C VAL A 62 13.43 1.92 -60.92
N GLN A 63 14.70 1.87 -60.55
CA GLN A 63 15.19 0.90 -59.57
C GLN A 63 15.91 1.55 -58.39
N ALA A 64 15.91 0.84 -57.26
CA ALA A 64 16.60 1.23 -56.04
C ALA A 64 17.32 0.03 -55.41
N ALA A 65 18.42 0.33 -54.73
CA ALA A 65 19.08 -0.62 -53.85
C ALA A 65 18.37 -0.66 -52.51
N VAL A 66 18.09 -1.88 -52.05
CA VAL A 66 17.49 -2.20 -50.77
C VAL A 66 18.26 -3.37 -50.13
N PRO A 67 18.02 -3.71 -48.85
CA PRO A 67 18.70 -4.83 -48.21
C PRO A 67 18.44 -6.14 -48.95
N LYS A 68 19.44 -7.03 -48.94
CA LYS A 68 19.25 -8.41 -49.39
C LYS A 68 18.55 -9.20 -48.30
N GLY A 69 17.64 -10.09 -48.69
CA GLY A 69 16.96 -10.99 -47.77
C GLY A 69 15.48 -11.18 -48.10
N ASN A 70 14.85 -12.09 -47.36
CA ASN A 70 13.41 -12.30 -47.40
C ASN A 70 12.70 -11.20 -46.56
N HIS A 71 11.41 -10.97 -46.83
CA HIS A 71 10.57 -10.01 -46.10
C HIS A 71 10.96 -8.52 -46.23
N VAL A 72 11.70 -8.18 -47.29
CA VAL A 72 11.99 -6.79 -47.67
C VAL A 72 10.95 -6.32 -48.69
N LYS A 73 10.27 -5.22 -48.39
CA LYS A 73 9.37 -4.51 -49.30
C LYS A 73 9.92 -3.13 -49.56
N ALA A 74 9.67 -2.62 -50.75
CA ALA A 74 10.15 -1.30 -51.15
C ALA A 74 9.01 -0.55 -51.82
N TYR A 75 8.95 0.75 -51.56
CA TYR A 75 7.88 1.61 -52.04
C TYR A 75 8.46 2.89 -52.62
N ALA A 76 7.78 3.40 -53.64
CA ALA A 76 8.04 4.70 -54.23
C ALA A 76 6.76 5.53 -54.20
N LYS A 77 6.84 6.81 -53.86
CA LYS A 77 5.72 7.73 -53.89
C LYS A 77 6.01 8.88 -54.82
N ASP A 78 5.10 9.12 -55.76
CA ASP A 78 5.12 10.32 -56.57
C ASP A 78 4.74 11.52 -55.70
N TYR A 79 5.66 12.46 -55.58
CA TYR A 79 5.55 13.67 -54.78
C TYR A 79 4.36 14.53 -55.20
N TRP A 80 4.06 14.60 -56.50
CA TRP A 80 3.02 15.48 -57.03
C TRP A 80 1.63 14.89 -56.89
N THR A 81 1.48 13.60 -57.21
CA THR A 81 0.18 12.93 -57.22
C THR A 81 -0.14 12.21 -55.91
N GLY A 82 0.88 11.96 -55.09
CA GLY A 82 0.77 11.15 -53.88
C GLY A 82 0.64 9.64 -54.15
N LYS A 83 0.64 9.19 -55.41
CA LYS A 83 0.48 7.78 -55.78
C LYS A 83 1.67 6.96 -55.31
N VAL A 84 1.38 5.84 -54.66
CA VAL A 84 2.38 4.89 -54.16
C VAL A 84 2.49 3.70 -55.12
N TYR A 85 3.73 3.30 -55.41
CA TYR A 85 4.12 2.17 -56.22
C TYR A 85 4.87 1.18 -55.34
N GLU A 86 4.42 -0.07 -55.32
CA GLU A 86 5.14 -1.17 -54.66
C GLU A 86 6.14 -1.77 -55.65
N GLY A 87 7.41 -1.86 -55.23
CA GLY A 87 8.49 -2.38 -56.04
C GLY A 87 8.62 -3.89 -55.93
N VAL A 88 8.96 -4.55 -57.04
CA VAL A 88 9.34 -5.97 -57.02
C VAL A 88 10.79 -6.06 -56.54
N VAL A 89 11.00 -6.68 -55.37
CA VAL A 89 12.32 -6.83 -54.75
C VAL A 89 12.95 -8.18 -55.10
N LYS A 90 14.13 -8.17 -55.71
CA LYS A 90 14.92 -9.37 -56.01
C LYS A 90 16.42 -9.09 -55.86
N ASP A 91 17.12 -9.90 -55.07
CA ASP A 91 18.57 -9.77 -54.78
C ASP A 91 19.01 -8.33 -54.41
N GLY A 92 18.22 -7.65 -53.57
CA GLY A 92 18.49 -6.28 -53.12
C GLY A 92 18.20 -5.19 -54.17
N VAL A 93 17.57 -5.54 -55.29
CA VAL A 93 17.07 -4.59 -56.30
C VAL A 93 15.56 -4.47 -56.18
N ALA A 94 15.06 -3.28 -55.84
CA ALA A 94 13.66 -2.92 -55.93
C ALA A 94 13.37 -2.33 -57.31
N THR A 95 12.44 -2.91 -58.06
CA THR A 95 12.05 -2.43 -59.40
C THR A 95 10.63 -1.87 -59.38
N PHE A 96 10.49 -0.60 -59.72
CA PHE A 96 9.23 0.15 -59.73
C PHE A 96 8.76 0.40 -61.16
N HIS A 97 7.47 0.18 -61.38
CA HIS A 97 6.78 0.43 -62.65
C HIS A 97 5.88 1.66 -62.46
N VAL A 98 6.32 2.81 -62.99
CA VAL A 98 5.77 4.13 -62.67
C VAL A 98 5.00 4.69 -63.87
N HIS A 99 3.85 5.30 -63.61
CA HIS A 99 3.03 5.95 -64.64
C HIS A 99 3.27 7.47 -64.62
N ILE A 100 3.52 8.05 -65.79
CA ILE A 100 3.75 9.47 -66.01
C ILE A 100 2.50 10.09 -66.63
N ASN A 101 1.90 11.04 -65.92
CA ASN A 101 0.65 11.67 -66.35
C ASN A 101 0.89 12.79 -67.38
N LYS A 102 -0.11 13.05 -68.21
CA LYS A 102 -0.20 14.29 -68.99
C LYS A 102 -0.79 15.41 -68.16
N ASP A 103 -0.27 16.61 -68.34
CA ASP A 103 -0.93 17.84 -67.91
C ASP A 103 -2.27 17.96 -68.66
N PRO A 104 -3.42 18.05 -67.97
CA PRO A 104 -4.72 18.14 -68.62
C PRO A 104 -4.92 19.38 -69.49
N ALA A 105 -4.22 20.48 -69.20
CA ALA A 105 -4.32 21.75 -69.91
C ALA A 105 -3.42 21.80 -71.16
N THR A 106 -2.24 21.18 -71.10
CA THR A 106 -1.26 21.24 -72.22
C THR A 106 -1.15 19.96 -73.02
N GLY A 107 -1.60 18.83 -72.48
CA GLY A 107 -1.48 17.50 -73.09
C GLY A 107 -0.04 16.94 -73.09
N ILE A 108 0.90 17.62 -72.45
CA ILE A 108 2.32 17.26 -72.37
C ILE A 108 2.54 16.38 -71.14
N TYR A 109 3.39 15.36 -71.25
CA TYR A 109 3.78 14.52 -70.11
C TYR A 109 4.56 15.34 -69.08
N VAL A 110 4.12 15.27 -67.82
CA VAL A 110 4.76 15.94 -66.69
C VAL A 110 5.68 14.95 -66.00
N SER A 111 6.96 15.29 -65.89
CA SER A 111 7.94 14.44 -65.22
C SER A 111 7.53 14.11 -63.79
N ALA A 112 7.69 12.84 -63.39
CA ALA A 112 7.42 12.41 -62.02
C ALA A 112 8.62 12.70 -61.11
N LEU A 113 8.35 12.97 -59.83
CA LEU A 113 9.36 13.10 -58.79
C LEU A 113 9.06 12.07 -57.69
N LEU A 114 9.97 11.14 -57.45
CA LEU A 114 9.74 10.01 -56.56
C LEU A 114 10.57 10.11 -55.30
N THR A 115 9.93 9.96 -54.15
CA THR A 115 10.58 9.57 -52.89
C THR A 115 10.41 8.07 -52.68
N GLY A 116 11.29 7.43 -51.91
CA GLY A 116 11.19 6.00 -51.68
C GLY A 116 11.57 5.60 -50.26
N TRP A 117 11.11 4.42 -49.85
CA TRP A 117 11.42 3.81 -48.57
C TRP A 117 11.37 2.30 -48.65
N THR A 118 12.00 1.66 -47.66
CA THR A 118 12.00 0.21 -47.47
C THR A 118 11.26 -0.13 -46.18
N GLU A 119 10.46 -1.20 -46.21
CA GLU A 119 9.94 -1.88 -45.03
C GLU A 119 10.58 -3.26 -44.91
N VAL A 120 11.08 -3.60 -43.72
CA VAL A 120 11.57 -4.94 -43.39
C VAL A 120 10.74 -5.48 -42.24
N ASP A 121 10.05 -6.62 -42.46
CA ASP A 121 9.29 -7.27 -41.39
C ASP A 121 10.27 -7.87 -40.35
N GLY A 122 9.99 -7.62 -39.07
CA GLY A 122 10.78 -8.08 -37.92
C GLY A 122 10.53 -9.54 -37.54
N PRO A 123 11.23 -10.05 -36.51
CA PRO A 123 11.13 -11.45 -36.08
C PRO A 123 9.79 -11.81 -35.43
N SER A 124 8.97 -10.83 -34.99
CA SER A 124 7.67 -11.06 -34.37
C SER A 124 6.51 -10.44 -35.15
N TYR A 125 5.30 -10.94 -34.91
CA TYR A 125 4.10 -10.53 -35.65
C TYR A 125 3.78 -9.05 -35.40
N SER A 126 3.83 -8.23 -36.46
CA SER A 126 3.63 -6.76 -36.48
C SER A 126 4.87 -5.90 -36.21
N ASP A 127 6.05 -6.48 -35.98
CA ASP A 127 7.30 -5.73 -35.92
C ASP A 127 7.73 -5.32 -37.33
N LYS A 128 8.08 -4.05 -37.53
CA LYS A 128 8.59 -3.55 -38.81
C LYS A 128 9.66 -2.49 -38.59
N GLN A 129 10.70 -2.54 -39.41
CA GLN A 129 11.58 -1.41 -39.61
C GLN A 129 11.16 -0.67 -40.88
N VAL A 130 11.02 0.66 -40.78
CA VAL A 130 10.68 1.52 -41.92
C VAL A 130 11.74 2.59 -42.03
N THR A 131 12.32 2.77 -43.22
CA THR A 131 13.23 3.90 -43.46
C THR A 131 12.43 5.19 -43.63
N ASP A 132 13.03 6.32 -43.31
CA ASP A 132 12.49 7.61 -43.71
C ASP A 132 12.29 7.67 -45.24
N GLN A 133 11.30 8.45 -45.69
CA GLN A 133 11.03 8.70 -47.12
C GLN A 133 12.03 9.71 -47.69
N ASN A 134 13.31 9.39 -47.61
CA ASN A 134 14.41 10.28 -47.96
C ASN A 134 15.07 9.86 -49.28
N GLY A 135 15.60 10.84 -50.01
CA GLY A 135 16.19 10.64 -51.33
C GLY A 135 15.17 10.76 -52.46
N VAL A 136 15.56 11.43 -53.54
CA VAL A 136 14.69 11.74 -54.67
C VAL A 136 15.30 11.28 -55.99
N ILE A 137 14.45 10.76 -56.87
CA ILE A 137 14.77 10.53 -58.28
C ILE A 137 13.63 11.05 -59.15
N SER A 138 13.92 11.48 -60.37
CA SER A 138 12.90 11.96 -61.30
C SER A 138 12.82 11.13 -62.57
N VAL A 139 11.65 11.12 -63.18
CA VAL A 139 11.34 10.32 -64.38
C VAL A 139 10.82 11.25 -65.47
N TYR A 140 11.57 11.35 -66.56
CA TYR A 140 11.25 12.17 -67.73
C TYR A 140 10.71 11.30 -68.86
N TYR A 141 9.65 11.76 -69.51
CA TYR A 141 9.21 11.18 -70.78
C TYR A 141 9.96 11.84 -71.94
N GLU A 142 10.60 11.02 -72.78
CA GLU A 142 11.21 11.42 -74.05
C GLU A 142 10.87 10.36 -75.11
N SER A 143 10.23 10.78 -76.21
CA SER A 143 9.71 9.86 -77.23
C SER A 143 10.79 9.06 -77.97
N ASP A 144 12.03 9.56 -77.98
CA ASP A 144 13.20 8.97 -78.64
C ASP A 144 14.20 8.35 -77.65
N ALA A 145 13.83 8.21 -76.36
CA ALA A 145 14.66 7.54 -75.37
C ALA A 145 14.90 6.07 -75.75
N SER A 146 16.11 5.57 -75.50
CA SER A 146 16.42 4.14 -75.62
C SER A 146 15.72 3.32 -74.53
N ASP A 147 15.48 2.03 -74.79
CA ASP A 147 15.00 1.13 -73.75
C ASP A 147 16.05 1.02 -72.64
N ARG A 148 15.58 1.07 -71.40
CA ARG A 148 16.46 1.08 -70.23
C ARG A 148 16.98 -0.32 -69.91
N GLN A 149 18.21 -0.38 -69.41
CA GLN A 149 18.72 -1.60 -68.82
C GLN A 149 18.00 -1.84 -67.48
N VAL A 150 17.40 -3.02 -67.34
CA VAL A 150 16.85 -3.49 -66.06
C VAL A 150 17.94 -4.28 -65.35
N PHE A 151 18.46 -3.73 -64.26
CA PHE A 151 19.47 -4.37 -63.45
C PHE A 151 18.85 -5.50 -62.62
N THR A 152 19.56 -6.62 -62.52
CA THR A 152 19.15 -7.79 -61.73
C THR A 152 20.05 -8.04 -60.51
N ASN A 153 21.14 -7.27 -60.39
CA ASN A 153 22.07 -7.30 -59.29
C ASN A 153 22.23 -5.88 -58.73
N ARG A 154 22.08 -5.73 -57.40
CA ARG A 154 22.18 -4.46 -56.68
C ARG A 154 23.50 -3.73 -56.93
N ASP A 155 24.60 -4.45 -57.11
CA ASP A 155 25.93 -3.87 -57.30
C ASP A 155 26.06 -3.12 -58.64
N GLN A 156 25.13 -3.35 -59.57
CA GLN A 156 25.08 -2.66 -60.87
C GLN A 156 24.34 -1.32 -60.81
N LEU A 157 23.67 -1.00 -59.71
CA LEU A 157 22.85 0.22 -59.56
C LEU A 157 23.70 1.50 -59.35
N GLY A 158 25.02 1.38 -59.25
CA GLY A 158 25.93 2.52 -59.06
C GLY A 158 25.94 3.10 -57.65
N VAL A 159 25.35 2.41 -56.67
CA VAL A 159 25.31 2.81 -55.27
C VAL A 159 26.16 1.88 -54.41
N ASN A 160 26.94 2.46 -53.50
CA ASN A 160 27.77 1.70 -52.57
C ASN A 160 27.02 1.52 -51.24
N VAL A 161 26.45 0.33 -51.06
CA VAL A 161 25.65 -0.02 -49.88
C VAL A 161 26.13 -1.35 -49.30
N LYS A 162 25.98 -1.54 -47.99
CA LYS A 162 26.32 -2.78 -47.29
C LYS A 162 25.13 -3.28 -46.50
N ASP A 163 24.93 -4.59 -46.47
CA ASP A 163 23.93 -5.21 -45.60
C ASP A 163 24.47 -5.25 -44.16
N GLU A 164 23.69 -4.74 -43.23
CA GLU A 164 23.97 -4.76 -41.79
C GLU A 164 22.87 -5.55 -41.08
N VAL A 165 23.20 -6.12 -39.92
CA VAL A 165 22.19 -6.74 -39.04
C VAL A 165 21.44 -5.63 -38.30
N ALA A 166 20.12 -5.72 -38.24
CA ALA A 166 19.30 -4.76 -37.52
C ALA A 166 19.49 -4.89 -36.00
N ASP A 167 19.45 -3.76 -35.28
CA ASP A 167 19.40 -3.77 -33.82
C ASP A 167 18.00 -4.22 -33.37
N ASN A 168 17.90 -5.28 -32.57
CA ASN A 168 16.64 -5.79 -32.07
C ASN A 168 15.84 -4.74 -31.26
N SER A 169 16.50 -3.72 -30.70
CA SER A 169 15.83 -2.62 -29.99
C SER A 169 15.09 -1.65 -30.92
N ALA A 170 15.37 -1.69 -32.23
CA ALA A 170 14.65 -0.91 -33.24
C ALA A 170 13.31 -1.55 -33.66
N PHE A 171 12.98 -2.73 -33.12
CA PHE A 171 11.72 -3.43 -33.37
C PHE A 171 10.83 -3.39 -32.14
N GLY A 172 9.54 -3.17 -32.36
CA GLY A 172 8.50 -3.23 -31.36
C GLY A 172 7.26 -2.48 -31.85
N PRO A 173 6.06 -2.81 -31.35
CA PRO A 173 4.89 -2.00 -31.64
C PRO A 173 5.14 -0.58 -31.13
N GLY A 174 5.06 0.40 -32.03
CA GLY A 174 4.90 1.79 -31.61
C GLY A 174 3.71 1.90 -30.67
N ALA A 175 3.73 2.87 -29.74
CA ALA A 175 2.61 3.09 -28.83
C ALA A 175 1.29 3.17 -29.62
N TYR A 176 0.28 2.40 -29.21
CA TYR A 176 -1.05 2.48 -29.82
C TYR A 176 -1.51 3.95 -29.81
N PRO A 177 -2.03 4.50 -30.92
CA PRO A 177 -2.52 5.87 -30.94
C PRO A 177 -3.55 6.11 -29.82
N GLY A 178 -3.35 7.15 -29.00
CA GLY A 178 -4.22 7.45 -27.86
C GLY A 178 -3.93 6.63 -26.60
N HIS A 179 -2.87 5.82 -26.61
CA HIS A 179 -2.41 5.02 -25.46
C HIS A 179 -0.96 5.31 -25.08
N ALA A 180 -0.34 6.37 -25.62
CA ALA A 180 0.89 6.86 -25.03
C ALA A 180 0.60 7.34 -23.58
N PRO A 181 1.53 7.18 -22.63
CA PRO A 181 1.33 7.67 -21.26
C PRO A 181 0.90 9.15 -21.19
N ALA A 182 1.40 9.97 -22.11
CA ALA A 182 1.04 11.37 -22.26
C ALA A 182 -0.38 11.62 -22.81
N ASP A 183 -0.98 10.63 -23.50
CA ASP A 183 -2.37 10.70 -23.99
C ASP A 183 -3.37 10.30 -22.90
N LEU A 184 -2.94 9.45 -21.96
CA LEU A 184 -3.79 8.86 -20.92
C LEU A 184 -3.69 9.58 -19.57
N THR A 185 -2.63 10.37 -19.39
CA THR A 185 -2.31 11.03 -18.12
C THR A 185 -1.69 12.41 -18.38
N THR A 186 -1.67 13.27 -17.36
CA THR A 186 -0.85 14.49 -17.38
C THR A 186 0.64 14.20 -17.14
N ARG A 187 1.05 12.92 -17.07
CA ARG A 187 2.44 12.55 -16.84
C ARG A 187 3.18 12.55 -18.16
N THR A 188 4.32 13.21 -18.15
CA THR A 188 5.27 13.29 -19.25
C THR A 188 6.61 12.75 -18.79
N ASP A 189 7.54 12.59 -19.71
CA ASP A 189 8.93 12.28 -19.33
C ASP A 189 9.47 13.37 -18.37
N PRO A 190 10.45 13.02 -17.50
CA PRO A 190 11.13 14.01 -16.66
C PRO A 190 11.67 15.18 -17.48
N ASN A 191 11.49 16.39 -16.98
CA ASN A 191 12.02 17.59 -17.59
C ASN A 191 13.55 17.63 -17.41
N PRO A 192 14.31 17.98 -18.47
CA PRO A 192 15.77 17.85 -18.45
C PRO A 192 16.47 18.87 -17.57
N ASP A 193 15.90 20.07 -17.38
CA ASP A 193 16.61 21.21 -16.77
C ASP A 193 16.32 21.39 -15.26
N ILE A 194 15.57 20.48 -14.64
CA ILE A 194 15.22 20.51 -13.22
C ILE A 194 15.42 19.14 -12.58
N HIS A 195 16.11 19.13 -11.44
CA HIS A 195 16.46 17.92 -10.72
C HIS A 195 16.06 18.05 -9.26
N PHE A 196 15.26 17.09 -8.77
CA PHE A 196 14.85 17.05 -7.38
C PHE A 196 15.71 16.02 -6.62
N ASP A 197 16.10 16.35 -5.39
CA ASP A 197 17.06 15.52 -4.64
C ASP A 197 16.49 14.15 -4.22
N TYR A 198 15.17 14.09 -4.03
CA TYR A 198 14.48 12.89 -3.54
C TYR A 198 13.06 12.74 -4.08
N MET A 199 12.61 13.61 -4.98
CA MET A 199 11.33 13.47 -5.66
C MET A 199 11.58 13.09 -7.13
N ASN A 200 10.68 12.29 -7.70
CA ASN A 200 10.70 11.97 -9.12
C ASN A 200 9.90 13.03 -9.89
N ASP A 201 10.53 13.63 -10.89
CA ASP A 201 9.84 14.57 -11.77
C ASP A 201 8.82 13.86 -12.66
N ASN A 202 7.63 14.47 -12.80
CA ASN A 202 6.48 13.95 -13.55
C ASN A 202 6.04 12.52 -13.17
N ASP A 203 6.41 12.07 -11.96
CA ASP A 203 6.05 10.74 -11.45
C ASP A 203 5.67 10.77 -9.95
N THR A 204 5.28 9.62 -9.43
CA THR A 204 4.97 9.41 -8.01
C THR A 204 6.24 9.16 -7.22
N THR A 205 6.33 9.84 -6.09
CA THR A 205 7.29 9.54 -5.04
C THR A 205 6.55 9.19 -3.75
N ARG A 206 6.99 8.12 -3.08
CA ARG A 206 6.36 7.58 -1.88
C ARG A 206 7.28 7.77 -0.68
N PHE A 207 6.73 8.28 0.41
CA PHE A 207 7.45 8.47 1.65
C PHE A 207 6.65 7.96 2.83
N GLY A 208 7.35 7.31 3.75
CA GLY A 208 6.81 6.91 5.03
C GLY A 208 7.40 7.71 6.19
N GLN A 209 7.58 7.06 7.33
CA GLN A 209 8.29 7.61 8.49
C GLN A 209 9.73 8.04 8.17
N ASN A 210 10.32 7.50 7.10
CA ASN A 210 11.63 7.92 6.61
C ASN A 210 11.68 9.40 6.22
N ALA A 211 10.58 10.02 5.77
CA ALA A 211 10.54 11.46 5.49
C ALA A 211 10.67 12.29 6.76
N VAL A 212 10.12 11.82 7.89
CA VAL A 212 10.30 12.50 9.19
C VAL A 212 11.75 12.34 9.65
N ALA A 213 12.30 11.13 9.58
CA ALA A 213 13.67 10.84 10.01
C ALA A 213 14.72 11.64 9.20
N LYS A 214 14.47 11.86 7.91
CA LYS A 214 15.34 12.64 7.02
C LYS A 214 15.05 14.15 7.04
N GLY A 215 14.03 14.60 7.78
CA GLY A 215 13.64 16.01 7.88
C GLY A 215 12.92 16.56 6.65
N TYR A 216 12.42 15.70 5.76
CA TYR A 216 11.61 16.09 4.61
C TYR A 216 10.20 16.47 5.02
N TYR A 217 9.66 15.87 6.09
CA TYR A 217 8.33 16.17 6.61
C TYR A 217 8.37 16.57 8.08
N ASP A 218 7.72 17.69 8.41
CA ASP A 218 7.49 18.15 9.77
C ASP A 218 6.04 17.85 10.19
N THR A 219 5.89 16.92 11.13
CA THR A 219 4.59 16.46 11.64
C THR A 219 3.85 17.52 12.45
N ALA A 220 4.55 18.48 13.05
CA ALA A 220 3.94 19.54 13.85
C ALA A 220 3.36 20.65 12.95
N THR A 221 4.06 20.99 11.88
CA THR A 221 3.64 22.05 10.95
C THR A 221 2.90 21.53 9.72
N LYS A 222 2.89 20.20 9.49
CA LYS A 222 2.33 19.52 8.32
C LYS A 222 2.93 20.02 7.00
N LYS A 223 4.23 20.31 7.03
CA LYS A 223 4.97 20.81 5.86
C LYS A 223 5.91 19.74 5.33
N PHE A 224 5.81 19.49 4.03
CA PHE A 224 6.76 18.67 3.28
C PHE A 224 7.72 19.60 2.52
N THR A 225 9.00 19.51 2.82
CA THR A 225 10.06 20.25 2.16
C THR A 225 10.51 19.49 0.92
N VAL A 226 10.73 20.21 -0.17
CA VAL A 226 11.32 19.71 -1.42
C VAL A 226 12.55 20.54 -1.72
N THR A 227 13.64 19.87 -2.09
CA THR A 227 14.89 20.50 -2.51
C THR A 227 15.36 19.92 -3.83
N GLY A 228 16.21 20.68 -4.52
CA GLY A 228 16.77 20.28 -5.79
C GLY A 228 17.66 21.36 -6.38
N GLN A 229 17.96 21.20 -7.66
CA GLN A 229 18.78 22.09 -8.45
C GLN A 229 18.20 22.23 -9.86
N VAL A 230 18.25 23.45 -10.40
CA VAL A 230 17.98 23.71 -11.81
C VAL A 230 19.28 23.92 -12.58
N ASP A 231 19.23 23.64 -13.87
CA ASP A 231 20.34 23.88 -14.78
C ASP A 231 20.54 25.38 -15.06
N GLY A 232 21.74 25.72 -15.54
CA GLY A 232 22.13 27.11 -15.78
C GLY A 232 21.31 27.84 -16.85
N ASN A 233 20.47 27.14 -17.62
CA ASN A 233 19.55 27.74 -18.59
C ASN A 233 18.21 28.20 -17.97
N VAL A 234 17.91 27.80 -16.72
CA VAL A 234 16.69 28.18 -16.01
C VAL A 234 16.85 29.57 -15.37
N GLU A 235 15.86 30.44 -15.59
CA GLU A 235 15.80 31.80 -15.06
C GLU A 235 14.93 31.92 -13.81
N SER A 236 13.80 31.20 -13.77
CA SER A 236 12.89 31.22 -12.62
C SER A 236 12.15 29.91 -12.43
N LEU A 237 11.73 29.65 -11.18
CA LEU A 237 10.92 28.51 -10.78
C LEU A 237 9.72 28.99 -9.96
N THR A 238 8.52 28.56 -10.37
CA THR A 238 7.27 28.82 -9.67
C THR A 238 6.64 27.48 -9.28
N VAL A 239 6.22 27.35 -8.02
CA VAL A 239 5.60 26.13 -7.49
C VAL A 239 4.19 26.43 -7.00
N LEU A 240 3.22 25.69 -7.53
CA LEU A 240 1.81 25.73 -7.17
C LEU A 240 1.54 24.69 -6.08
N GLY A 241 2.10 24.95 -4.90
CA GLY A 241 1.93 24.10 -3.73
C GLY A 241 0.60 24.39 -3.03
N ASP A 242 0.59 25.41 -2.19
CA ASP A 242 -0.57 25.77 -1.35
C ASP A 242 -1.50 26.81 -1.99
N SER A 243 -1.11 27.35 -3.15
CA SER A 243 -1.88 28.32 -3.94
C SER A 243 -1.78 27.96 -5.42
N SER A 244 -2.90 28.05 -6.14
CA SER A 244 -2.95 27.83 -7.59
C SER A 244 -2.59 29.07 -8.43
N ASP A 245 -2.41 30.24 -7.80
CA ASP A 245 -2.07 31.48 -8.50
C ASP A 245 -0.57 31.53 -8.84
N GLU A 246 -0.24 31.44 -10.13
CA GLU A 246 1.14 31.49 -10.64
C GLU A 246 1.88 32.80 -10.28
N ASN A 247 1.16 33.89 -10.01
CA ASN A 247 1.77 35.20 -9.70
C ASN A 247 1.94 35.44 -8.19
N ALA A 248 1.45 34.52 -7.36
CA ALA A 248 1.52 34.68 -5.92
C ALA A 248 2.98 34.66 -5.46
N VAL A 249 3.34 35.61 -4.58
CA VAL A 249 4.73 35.79 -4.12
C VAL A 249 5.25 34.53 -3.42
N GLN A 250 4.40 33.84 -2.66
CA GLN A 250 4.75 32.60 -1.97
C GLN A 250 5.03 31.42 -2.93
N ASN A 251 4.58 31.50 -4.17
CA ASN A 251 4.81 30.47 -5.18
C ASN A 251 6.13 30.70 -5.94
N GLN A 252 6.76 31.88 -5.82
CA GLN A 252 8.04 32.17 -6.47
C GLN A 252 9.19 31.57 -5.65
N VAL A 253 9.82 30.53 -6.18
CA VAL A 253 10.91 29.84 -5.49
C VAL A 253 12.21 30.62 -5.70
N LYS A 254 12.92 30.89 -4.60
CA LYS A 254 14.23 31.54 -4.66
C LYS A 254 15.28 30.54 -5.15
N LEU A 255 15.94 30.88 -6.24
CA LEU A 255 17.09 30.14 -6.76
C LEU A 255 18.39 30.67 -6.15
N GLY A 256 19.25 29.77 -5.70
CA GLY A 256 20.63 30.06 -5.32
C GLY A 256 21.48 30.40 -6.54
N ALA A 257 22.67 30.98 -6.31
CA ALA A 257 23.61 31.29 -7.40
C ALA A 257 24.12 30.03 -8.13
N ASP A 258 24.05 28.88 -7.48
CA ASP A 258 24.36 27.55 -8.01
C ASP A 258 23.13 26.83 -8.59
N GLY A 259 21.98 27.50 -8.68
CA GLY A 259 20.72 26.91 -9.15
C GLY A 259 19.99 26.06 -8.11
N LYS A 260 20.51 25.94 -6.87
CA LYS A 260 19.81 25.17 -5.83
C LYS A 260 18.54 25.87 -5.37
N PHE A 261 17.55 25.08 -5.00
CA PHE A 261 16.28 25.59 -4.50
C PHE A 261 15.74 24.76 -3.35
N SER A 262 14.84 25.38 -2.58
CA SER A 262 14.05 24.74 -1.53
C SER A 262 12.69 25.41 -1.45
N PHE A 263 11.64 24.61 -1.32
CA PHE A 263 10.29 25.08 -1.02
C PHE A 263 9.58 24.08 -0.10
N ALA A 264 8.47 24.50 0.51
CA ALA A 264 7.66 23.63 1.35
C ALA A 264 6.19 23.74 0.97
N VAL A 265 5.49 22.61 1.01
CA VAL A 265 4.06 22.51 0.72
C VAL A 265 3.32 21.91 1.90
N THR A 266 2.03 22.22 2.05
CA THR A 266 1.18 21.55 3.04
C THR A 266 0.84 20.14 2.57
N ALA A 267 1.07 19.16 3.43
CA ALA A 267 0.71 17.77 3.23
C ALA A 267 0.20 17.17 4.55
N GLU A 268 -0.92 16.45 4.48
CA GLU A 268 -1.41 15.66 5.61
C GLU A 268 -0.49 14.47 5.89
N GLU A 269 -0.53 13.95 7.12
CA GLU A 269 0.36 12.87 7.58
C GLU A 269 0.17 11.55 6.80
N THR A 270 -0.98 11.42 6.14
CA THR A 270 -1.35 10.33 5.23
C THR A 270 -2.15 10.88 4.05
N GLY A 271 -1.73 10.54 2.83
CA GLY A 271 -2.50 10.76 1.61
C GLY A 271 -1.66 11.14 0.40
N GLN A 272 -2.36 11.44 -0.69
CA GLN A 272 -1.75 11.93 -1.92
C GLN A 272 -1.78 13.45 -1.98
N ARG A 273 -0.67 14.05 -2.41
CA ARG A 273 -0.51 15.48 -2.63
C ARG A 273 0.14 15.76 -3.99
N PRO A 274 -0.67 16.04 -5.02
CA PRO A 274 -0.17 16.57 -6.29
C PRO A 274 0.32 18.01 -6.12
N ILE A 275 1.44 18.32 -6.77
CA ILE A 275 2.08 19.64 -6.75
C ILE A 275 2.43 19.96 -8.21
N ALA A 276 2.00 21.10 -8.72
CA ALA A 276 2.43 21.56 -10.04
C ALA A 276 3.58 22.56 -9.90
N TYR A 277 4.46 22.58 -10.88
CA TYR A 277 5.48 23.61 -11.00
C TYR A 277 5.66 24.02 -12.45
N LEU A 278 6.29 25.16 -12.64
CA LEU A 278 6.74 25.63 -13.93
C LEU A 278 8.04 26.38 -13.78
N TYR A 279 8.90 26.28 -14.78
CA TYR A 279 10.12 27.06 -14.85
C TYR A 279 10.20 27.78 -16.20
N LYS A 280 10.87 28.94 -16.19
CA LYS A 280 11.19 29.68 -17.41
C LYS A 280 12.66 29.55 -17.71
N THR A 281 12.98 29.24 -18.94
CA THR A 281 14.36 29.23 -19.45
C THR A 281 14.74 30.62 -19.97
N LYS A 282 16.04 30.89 -20.05
CA LYS A 282 16.61 32.18 -20.49
C LYS A 282 16.21 32.59 -21.92
N ASP A 283 15.78 31.65 -22.75
CA ASP A 283 15.24 31.88 -24.10
C ASP A 283 13.74 32.26 -24.09
N GLY A 284 13.12 32.35 -22.90
CA GLY A 284 11.73 32.72 -22.71
C GLY A 284 10.73 31.56 -22.79
N LYS A 285 11.18 30.32 -23.01
CA LYS A 285 10.29 29.15 -23.00
C LYS A 285 9.81 28.86 -21.57
N THR A 286 8.54 28.51 -21.43
CA THR A 286 7.98 28.04 -20.16
C THR A 286 7.75 26.54 -20.23
N VAL A 287 8.34 25.81 -19.28
CA VAL A 287 8.18 24.36 -19.12
C VAL A 287 7.34 24.10 -17.88
N ARG A 288 6.50 23.06 -17.93
CA ARG A 288 5.59 22.68 -16.84
C ARG A 288 5.86 21.24 -16.43
N GLY A 289 5.69 20.97 -15.15
CA GLY A 289 5.78 19.63 -14.63
C GLY A 289 4.95 19.46 -13.37
N THR A 290 4.93 18.22 -12.89
CA THR A 290 4.18 17.84 -11.70
C THR A 290 5.03 16.94 -10.81
N LEU A 291 4.86 17.09 -9.51
CA LEU A 291 5.33 16.15 -8.51
C LEU A 291 4.12 15.50 -7.88
N ASN A 292 4.12 14.17 -7.77
CA ASN A 292 3.05 13.47 -7.07
C ASN A 292 3.59 12.83 -5.78
N LEU A 293 3.36 13.50 -4.65
CA LEU A 293 3.74 12.98 -3.33
C LEU A 293 2.67 12.03 -2.83
N ILE A 294 3.07 10.83 -2.40
CA ILE A 294 2.27 9.98 -1.52
C ILE A 294 3.01 9.88 -0.20
N LEU A 295 2.40 10.38 0.86
CA LEU A 295 2.96 10.40 2.20
C LEU A 295 2.13 9.50 3.10
N ASP A 296 2.78 8.67 3.91
CA ASP A 296 2.13 7.99 5.02
C ASP A 296 3.08 7.76 6.20
N THR A 297 3.01 8.64 7.18
CA THR A 297 3.88 8.58 8.37
C THR A 297 3.31 7.72 9.50
N VAL A 298 2.10 7.20 9.32
CA VAL A 298 1.45 6.32 10.28
C VAL A 298 1.83 4.88 9.94
N ALA A 299 2.23 4.11 10.95
CA ALA A 299 2.60 2.72 10.75
C ALA A 299 1.34 1.82 10.70
N PRO A 300 1.39 0.69 9.99
CA PRO A 300 0.29 -0.24 9.93
C PRO A 300 -0.03 -0.84 11.30
N SER A 301 -1.29 -1.20 11.51
CA SER A 301 -1.73 -1.91 12.70
C SER A 301 -1.56 -3.42 12.53
N LEU A 302 -0.92 -4.05 13.52
CA LEU A 302 -0.75 -5.50 13.59
C LEU A 302 -1.08 -6.00 15.00
N GLU A 303 -2.13 -6.80 15.08
CA GLU A 303 -2.50 -7.58 16.26
C GLU A 303 -2.21 -9.05 15.99
N VAL A 304 -1.41 -9.68 16.85
CA VAL A 304 -1.24 -11.13 16.92
C VAL A 304 -1.88 -11.57 18.23
N GLN A 305 -2.95 -12.36 18.17
CA GLN A 305 -3.81 -12.68 19.32
C GLN A 305 -3.03 -13.34 20.47
N GLN A 306 -1.96 -14.06 20.14
CA GLN A 306 -1.09 -14.75 21.07
C GLN A 306 -0.06 -13.80 21.71
N VAL A 307 0.28 -12.65 21.11
CA VAL A 307 1.33 -11.73 21.58
C VAL A 307 0.74 -10.54 22.35
N ASN A 308 1.12 -10.36 23.62
CA ASN A 308 0.85 -9.12 24.36
C ASN A 308 2.09 -8.20 24.37
N GLY A 309 2.35 -7.50 23.26
CA GLY A 309 3.54 -6.65 23.11
C GLY A 309 4.20 -6.85 21.75
N ASN A 310 5.54 -6.82 21.69
CA ASN A 310 6.30 -7.08 20.46
C ASN A 310 6.92 -8.49 20.43
N GLU A 311 7.13 -9.09 21.59
CA GLU A 311 7.73 -10.41 21.72
C GLU A 311 6.96 -11.23 22.77
N LEU A 312 6.79 -12.54 22.54
CA LEU A 312 6.35 -13.50 23.55
C LEU A 312 7.13 -14.81 23.41
N GLU A 313 7.41 -15.44 24.54
CA GLU A 313 8.03 -16.75 24.66
C GLU A 313 7.09 -17.67 25.47
N LEU A 314 6.81 -18.88 24.99
CA LEU A 314 5.86 -19.81 25.60
C LEU A 314 6.30 -21.27 25.44
N TRP A 315 5.87 -22.14 26.37
CA TRP A 315 6.09 -23.58 26.36
C TRP A 315 4.77 -24.32 26.20
N THR A 316 4.77 -25.40 25.42
CA THR A 316 3.58 -26.23 25.15
C THR A 316 3.96 -27.70 24.94
N ASN A 317 3.03 -28.60 25.21
CA ASN A 317 3.09 -30.00 24.78
C ASN A 317 2.09 -30.31 23.65
N ASP A 318 1.36 -29.29 23.17
CA ASP A 318 0.51 -29.43 22.00
C ASP A 318 1.38 -29.50 20.74
N PRO A 319 1.30 -30.57 19.94
CA PRO A 319 2.04 -30.67 18.70
C PRO A 319 1.57 -29.67 17.63
N LYS A 320 0.44 -28.97 17.84
CA LYS A 320 -0.09 -27.97 16.90
C LYS A 320 -0.11 -26.58 17.52
N PHE A 321 0.27 -25.59 16.72
CA PHE A 321 0.21 -24.19 17.09
C PHE A 321 -0.60 -23.40 16.07
N VAL A 322 -1.56 -22.60 16.56
CA VAL A 322 -2.35 -21.72 15.70
C VAL A 322 -1.93 -20.28 15.93
N LEU A 323 -1.37 -19.67 14.90
CA LEU A 323 -1.01 -18.26 14.85
C LEU A 323 -2.15 -17.48 14.18
N SER A 324 -2.70 -16.48 14.86
CA SER A 324 -3.86 -15.74 14.35
C SER A 324 -3.83 -14.28 14.74
N GLY A 325 -4.49 -13.45 13.95
CA GLY A 325 -4.45 -12.01 14.18
C GLY A 325 -5.28 -11.20 13.22
N GLU A 326 -5.10 -9.90 13.33
CA GLU A 326 -5.76 -8.89 12.51
C GLU A 326 -4.73 -7.83 12.11
N VAL A 327 -4.74 -7.47 10.84
CA VAL A 327 -3.89 -6.44 10.26
C VAL A 327 -4.76 -5.40 9.57
N ASN A 328 -4.36 -4.14 9.65
CA ASN A 328 -4.93 -3.08 8.85
C ASN A 328 -3.94 -1.95 8.67
N ASP A 329 -4.22 -1.06 7.74
CA ASP A 329 -3.46 0.17 7.54
C ASP A 329 -4.38 1.35 7.21
N ASN A 330 -3.95 2.56 7.55
CA ASN A 330 -4.71 3.79 7.27
C ASN A 330 -4.63 4.21 5.80
N LEU A 331 -3.62 3.73 5.07
CA LEU A 331 -3.53 3.83 3.62
C LEU A 331 -3.58 2.42 3.01
N ASP A 332 -4.06 2.31 1.77
CA ASP A 332 -4.22 1.01 1.12
C ASP A 332 -2.89 0.35 0.76
N GLY A 333 -2.89 -0.96 0.52
CA GLY A 333 -1.78 -1.62 -0.18
C GLY A 333 -0.63 -2.11 0.70
N TYR A 334 -0.92 -2.66 1.88
CA TYR A 334 0.06 -3.34 2.72
C TYR A 334 0.24 -4.84 2.37
N ARG A 335 1.30 -5.43 2.92
CA ARG A 335 1.64 -6.86 2.82
C ARG A 335 1.89 -7.44 4.21
N LEU A 336 1.32 -8.61 4.48
CA LEU A 336 1.52 -9.36 5.72
C LEU A 336 2.41 -10.57 5.45
N TYR A 337 3.42 -10.75 6.30
CA TYR A 337 4.37 -11.83 6.24
C TYR A 337 4.35 -12.65 7.53
N VAL A 338 4.53 -13.97 7.40
CA VAL A 338 4.83 -14.90 8.49
C VAL A 338 6.08 -15.68 8.11
N ASN A 339 7.13 -15.60 8.92
CA ASN A 339 8.43 -16.23 8.66
C ASN A 339 9.02 -15.88 7.29
N GLY A 340 8.80 -14.64 6.84
CA GLY A 340 9.24 -14.15 5.53
C GLY A 340 8.32 -14.55 4.36
N ASN A 341 7.34 -15.42 4.56
CA ASN A 341 6.36 -15.78 3.54
C ASN A 341 5.26 -14.72 3.48
N ASN A 342 5.01 -14.16 2.29
CA ASN A 342 3.89 -13.26 2.08
C ASN A 342 2.58 -14.05 2.04
N ILE A 343 1.79 -13.95 3.11
CA ILE A 343 0.53 -14.68 3.25
C ILE A 343 -0.68 -13.83 2.84
N TYR A 344 -0.51 -12.52 2.71
CA TYR A 344 -1.58 -11.62 2.28
C TYR A 344 -1.02 -10.31 1.70
N ARG A 345 -1.67 -9.82 0.64
CA ARG A 345 -1.43 -8.53 0.02
C ARG A 345 -2.74 -7.82 -0.25
N GLU A 346 -2.84 -6.57 0.18
CA GLU A 346 -3.93 -5.68 -0.19
C GLU A 346 -3.65 -5.00 -1.54
N PHE A 347 -4.70 -4.72 -2.30
CA PHE A 347 -4.56 -3.91 -3.52
C PHE A 347 -4.16 -2.49 -3.16
N ALA A 348 -3.12 -1.98 -3.82
CA ALA A 348 -2.69 -0.59 -3.72
C ALA A 348 -3.42 0.27 -4.77
N ASN A 349 -3.42 1.58 -4.56
CA ASN A 349 -3.94 2.59 -5.48
C ASN A 349 -5.47 2.63 -5.68
N SER A 350 -6.23 2.10 -4.74
CA SER A 350 -7.69 2.03 -4.77
C SER A 350 -8.38 3.22 -4.06
N GLY A 351 -7.65 3.97 -3.21
CA GLY A 351 -8.21 5.07 -2.39
C GLY A 351 -7.87 6.51 -2.81
N TYR A 352 -7.17 6.72 -3.94
CA TYR A 352 -6.37 7.93 -4.15
C TYR A 352 -7.08 9.25 -4.49
N ASN A 353 -8.35 9.22 -4.91
CA ASN A 353 -9.02 10.44 -5.36
C ASN A 353 -9.84 11.08 -4.25
N ARG A 354 -9.25 11.54 -3.14
CA ARG A 354 -9.97 12.38 -2.16
C ARG A 354 -9.91 13.84 -2.58
N VAL A 355 -10.93 14.30 -3.28
CA VAL A 355 -11.20 15.73 -3.49
C VAL A 355 -12.23 16.18 -2.46
N GLU A 356 -11.86 17.14 -1.61
CA GLU A 356 -12.78 17.72 -0.62
C GLU A 356 -14.01 18.32 -1.32
N GLY A 357 -15.20 17.77 -1.06
CA GLY A 357 -16.47 18.19 -1.67
C GLY A 357 -17.07 17.25 -2.73
N LEU A 358 -16.32 16.27 -3.26
CA LEU A 358 -16.82 15.26 -4.21
C LEU A 358 -17.00 13.87 -3.57
N ASN A 359 -16.21 13.55 -2.55
CA ASN A 359 -16.28 12.26 -1.86
C ASN A 359 -17.08 12.42 -0.57
N THR A 360 -18.34 11.99 -0.58
CA THR A 360 -19.26 12.14 0.56
C THR A 360 -19.31 10.93 1.51
N ASP A 361 -18.59 9.83 1.23
CA ASP A 361 -18.67 8.61 2.04
C ASP A 361 -17.31 8.20 2.62
N THR A 362 -17.28 8.15 3.97
CA THR A 362 -16.23 7.69 4.89
C THR A 362 -14.95 8.54 5.02
N GLU A 363 -14.48 8.71 6.27
CA GLU A 363 -13.25 9.42 6.65
C GLU A 363 -11.95 8.66 6.28
N LEU A 364 -12.03 7.60 5.47
CA LEU A 364 -10.96 6.60 5.35
C LEU A 364 -10.21 6.73 4.01
N THR A 365 -8.89 6.93 4.07
CA THR A 365 -7.96 6.87 2.93
C THR A 365 -7.76 5.45 2.41
N ASN A 366 -7.93 4.45 3.28
CA ASN A 366 -8.02 3.04 2.91
C ASN A 366 -9.50 2.63 2.75
N PRO A 367 -9.96 2.25 1.53
CA PRO A 367 -11.34 1.79 1.33
C PRO A 367 -11.57 0.35 1.86
N TYR A 368 -10.51 -0.37 2.21
CA TYR A 368 -10.59 -1.73 2.73
C TYR A 368 -10.74 -1.76 4.25
N GLY A 369 -11.42 -2.80 4.74
CA GLY A 369 -11.46 -3.11 6.17
C GLY A 369 -10.25 -3.93 6.61
N SER A 370 -10.13 -4.16 7.91
CA SER A 370 -9.08 -5.00 8.46
C SER A 370 -9.14 -6.45 7.92
N HIS A 371 -7.96 -7.03 7.72
CA HIS A 371 -7.81 -8.42 7.29
C HIS A 371 -7.45 -9.32 8.48
N LYS A 372 -8.18 -10.43 8.62
CA LYS A 372 -7.89 -11.45 9.65
C LYS A 372 -7.12 -12.60 9.04
N PHE A 373 -6.11 -13.07 9.75
CA PHE A 373 -5.29 -14.21 9.32
C PHE A 373 -5.24 -15.31 10.37
N VAL A 374 -5.04 -16.54 9.89
CA VAL A 374 -4.83 -17.76 10.69
C VAL A 374 -3.81 -18.64 9.96
N GLN A 375 -2.82 -19.17 10.66
CA GLN A 375 -1.85 -20.17 10.20
C GLN A 375 -1.78 -21.29 11.24
N GLU A 376 -1.76 -22.54 10.79
CA GLU A 376 -1.59 -23.72 11.66
C GLU A 376 -0.20 -24.30 11.39
N GLU A 377 0.57 -24.49 12.46
CA GLU A 377 1.97 -24.88 12.44
C GLU A 377 2.15 -26.16 13.24
N ASN A 378 2.92 -27.11 12.69
CA ASN A 378 3.26 -28.34 13.39
C ASN A 378 4.52 -28.12 14.23
N LEU A 379 4.39 -28.23 15.55
CA LEU A 379 5.50 -28.15 16.49
C LEU A 379 6.19 -29.49 16.72
N ASN A 380 5.49 -30.61 16.48
CA ASN A 380 6.07 -31.94 16.57
C ASN A 380 6.71 -32.33 15.23
N ASP A 381 7.74 -31.60 14.87
CA ASP A 381 8.56 -31.80 13.68
C ASP A 381 9.81 -32.65 13.96
N ASN A 382 10.01 -33.03 15.23
CA ASN A 382 11.18 -33.78 15.69
C ASN A 382 10.82 -35.08 16.44
N ASN A 383 9.84 -35.84 15.95
CA ASN A 383 9.48 -37.18 16.46
C ASN A 383 9.34 -37.28 17.99
N ASP A 384 8.43 -36.47 18.56
CA ASP A 384 8.15 -36.42 20.00
C ASP A 384 9.39 -36.06 20.85
N GLN A 385 10.32 -35.28 20.30
CA GLN A 385 11.40 -34.63 21.05
C GLN A 385 11.11 -33.14 21.24
N PRO A 386 11.64 -32.52 22.31
CA PRO A 386 11.56 -31.08 22.48
C PRO A 386 12.10 -30.32 21.26
N SER A 387 11.38 -29.30 20.82
CA SER A 387 11.72 -28.43 19.70
C SER A 387 11.43 -26.96 20.05
N THR A 388 12.02 -26.04 19.31
CA THR A 388 11.80 -24.60 19.51
C THR A 388 11.54 -23.94 18.17
N HIS A 389 10.41 -23.25 18.10
CA HIS A 389 9.89 -22.61 16.90
C HIS A 389 9.86 -21.10 17.10
N VAL A 390 10.41 -20.35 16.16
CA VAL A 390 10.42 -18.88 16.21
C VAL A 390 9.60 -18.34 15.05
N TYR A 391 8.50 -17.68 15.39
CA TYR A 391 7.60 -17.04 14.44
C TYR A 391 7.88 -15.53 14.37
N THR A 392 8.11 -15.02 13.18
CA THR A 392 8.17 -13.58 12.90
C THR A 392 6.97 -13.19 12.05
N VAL A 393 6.11 -12.33 12.59
CA VAL A 393 4.96 -11.76 11.88
C VAL A 393 5.23 -10.29 11.64
N ASN A 394 5.32 -9.88 10.38
CA ASN A 394 5.54 -8.47 10.05
C ASN A 394 4.59 -7.98 8.97
N VAL A 395 4.19 -6.72 9.11
CA VAL A 395 3.38 -6.02 8.13
C VAL A 395 4.20 -4.88 7.57
N VAL A 396 4.21 -4.77 6.24
CA VAL A 396 4.89 -3.71 5.50
C VAL A 396 3.85 -2.98 4.67
N ASP A 397 3.65 -1.68 4.93
CA ASP A 397 2.75 -0.86 4.12
C ASP A 397 3.35 -0.53 2.73
N GLN A 398 2.63 0.28 1.95
CA GLN A 398 3.06 0.64 0.60
C GLN A 398 4.20 1.66 0.53
N VAL A 399 4.49 2.36 1.62
CA VAL A 399 5.59 3.34 1.70
C VAL A 399 6.82 2.79 2.46
N GLY A 400 6.71 1.57 2.97
CA GLY A 400 7.78 0.81 3.61
C GLY A 400 7.82 0.92 5.14
N ASN A 401 6.79 1.47 5.81
CA ASN A 401 6.75 1.37 7.28
C ASN A 401 6.50 -0.09 7.67
N VAL A 402 7.14 -0.52 8.76
CA VAL A 402 7.12 -1.92 9.20
C VAL A 402 6.67 -2.01 10.65
N VAL A 403 5.75 -2.92 10.94
CA VAL A 403 5.47 -3.39 12.29
C VAL A 403 5.75 -4.88 12.37
N GLU A 404 6.57 -5.28 13.34
CA GLU A 404 6.98 -6.67 13.54
C GLU A 404 6.57 -7.16 14.94
N LYS A 405 6.17 -8.43 15.00
CA LYS A 405 5.91 -9.20 16.21
C LYS A 405 6.67 -10.52 16.14
N LYS A 406 7.28 -10.93 17.25
CA LYS A 406 8.04 -12.17 17.37
C LYS A 406 7.42 -13.10 18.41
N LEU A 407 7.33 -14.38 18.09
CA LEU A 407 6.86 -15.42 18.99
C LEU A 407 7.90 -16.54 19.07
N THR A 408 8.26 -16.96 20.27
CA THR A 408 9.09 -18.16 20.48
C THR A 408 8.24 -19.21 21.19
N VAL A 409 8.10 -20.38 20.57
CA VAL A 409 7.26 -21.47 21.05
C VAL A 409 8.14 -22.70 21.26
N HIS A 410 8.32 -23.08 22.51
CA HIS A 410 9.00 -24.31 22.89
C HIS A 410 7.98 -25.44 22.96
N TYR A 411 8.15 -26.45 22.13
CA TYR A 411 7.43 -27.69 22.25
C TYR A 411 8.25 -28.68 23.07
N ASP A 412 7.63 -29.29 24.07
CA ASP A 412 8.18 -30.45 24.77
C ASP A 412 7.01 -31.38 25.10
N PRO A 413 6.95 -32.60 24.54
CA PRO A 413 5.83 -33.51 24.79
C PRO A 413 5.72 -33.93 26.26
N ASN A 414 6.81 -33.83 27.01
CA ASN A 414 6.86 -34.12 28.44
C ASN A 414 6.70 -32.86 29.30
N TYR A 415 6.45 -31.71 28.70
CA TYR A 415 6.21 -30.47 29.44
C TYR A 415 4.98 -30.63 30.34
N LEU A 416 5.21 -30.54 31.65
CA LEU A 416 4.18 -30.47 32.68
C LEU A 416 4.09 -29.02 33.14
N ALA A 417 2.96 -28.37 32.86
CA ALA A 417 2.72 -27.03 33.39
C ALA A 417 2.70 -27.07 34.93
N PRO A 418 3.18 -26.01 35.62
CA PRO A 418 3.14 -25.94 37.07
C PRO A 418 1.71 -26.14 37.59
N VAL A 419 1.48 -27.17 38.41
CA VAL A 419 0.20 -27.41 39.08
C VAL A 419 0.02 -26.34 40.18
N ASP A 420 -1.18 -25.76 40.25
CA ASP A 420 -1.62 -24.87 41.34
C ASP A 420 -1.45 -25.61 42.69
N VAL A 421 -0.45 -25.20 43.49
CA VAL A 421 -0.36 -25.59 44.89
C VAL A 421 -1.09 -24.54 45.70
N ASP A 422 -2.41 -24.66 45.81
CA ASP A 422 -3.16 -23.98 46.87
C ASP A 422 -3.19 -24.91 48.10
N SER A 423 -2.77 -24.37 49.24
CA SER A 423 -2.81 -24.92 50.62
C SER A 423 -1.90 -26.11 50.97
N VAL A 424 -0.71 -25.80 51.49
CA VAL A 424 -0.01 -26.69 52.43
C VAL A 424 -0.33 -26.23 53.86
N THR A 425 -1.17 -26.99 54.54
CA THR A 425 -1.02 -27.26 55.97
C THR A 425 -0.39 -28.63 56.10
N GLU A 426 0.66 -28.72 56.93
CA GLU A 426 1.48 -29.90 57.21
C GLU A 426 0.66 -31.19 57.46
N SER A 427 1.13 -32.32 56.91
CA SER A 427 1.51 -33.57 57.63
C SER A 427 1.68 -34.75 56.67
N ASP A 428 2.67 -35.60 56.98
CA ASP A 428 3.23 -36.70 56.18
C ASP A 428 2.30 -37.89 55.82
N THR A 429 2.53 -38.52 54.66
CA THR A 429 3.05 -39.90 54.45
C THR A 429 2.51 -40.61 53.18
N ASN A 430 3.49 -41.02 52.36
CA ASN A 430 3.60 -42.10 51.37
C ASN A 430 2.40 -42.82 50.69
N THR A 431 2.67 -43.04 49.39
CA THR A 431 2.42 -44.21 48.51
C THR A 431 1.24 -44.22 47.53
N GLU A 432 1.62 -44.61 46.31
CA GLU A 432 0.98 -44.53 44.99
C GLU A 432 -0.24 -45.45 44.82
N THR A 433 -1.27 -45.01 44.10
CA THR A 433 -1.67 -45.59 42.80
C THR A 433 -2.86 -44.86 42.16
N ASN A 434 -2.59 -44.29 40.98
CA ASN A 434 -3.38 -44.24 39.75
C ASN A 434 -4.92 -44.28 39.82
N VAL A 435 -5.57 -43.12 39.64
CA VAL A 435 -6.82 -43.02 38.87
C VAL A 435 -6.74 -41.83 37.91
N GLN A 436 -6.66 -42.19 36.64
CA GLN A 436 -6.80 -41.37 35.44
C GLN A 436 -8.09 -40.53 35.47
N LEU A 437 -7.96 -39.20 35.43
CA LEU A 437 -9.00 -38.30 34.93
C LEU A 437 -8.40 -37.27 33.97
N LYS A 438 -8.48 -37.65 32.69
CA LYS A 438 -8.58 -36.87 31.45
C LYS A 438 -8.15 -35.38 31.52
N PRO A 439 -7.01 -34.98 30.92
CA PRO A 439 -6.64 -33.58 30.81
C PRO A 439 -7.31 -32.92 29.60
N GLU A 440 -7.93 -31.77 29.84
CA GLU A 440 -8.32 -30.78 28.83
C GLU A 440 -7.24 -29.68 28.80
N VAL A 441 -6.87 -29.26 27.59
CA VAL A 441 -5.66 -28.50 27.20
C VAL A 441 -5.77 -26.98 27.46
N LEU A 442 -4.59 -26.30 27.47
CA LEU A 442 -4.26 -24.86 27.20
C LEU A 442 -3.69 -24.10 28.42
N THR A 443 -2.40 -23.72 28.42
CA THR A 443 -1.73 -23.11 29.61
C THR A 443 -1.45 -21.61 29.53
N GLY A 444 -2.28 -20.88 28.79
CA GLY A 444 -2.47 -19.44 28.96
C GLY A 444 -3.96 -19.17 29.12
N LYS A 445 -4.40 -18.71 30.30
CA LYS A 445 -5.82 -18.46 30.54
C LYS A 445 -6.18 -17.13 29.89
N SER A 446 -6.91 -17.18 28.78
CA SER A 446 -7.48 -15.97 28.18
C SER A 446 -8.51 -15.38 29.14
N LEU A 447 -8.32 -14.11 29.49
CA LEU A 447 -9.15 -13.39 30.43
C LEU A 447 -9.54 -12.04 29.83
N GLU A 448 -10.84 -11.75 29.79
CA GLU A 448 -11.32 -10.44 29.36
C GLU A 448 -11.09 -9.42 30.48
N LEU A 449 -10.47 -8.28 30.14
CA LEU A 449 -10.36 -7.16 31.05
C LEU A 449 -11.73 -6.52 31.30
N LEU A 450 -12.24 -6.63 32.53
CA LEU A 450 -13.48 -6.01 32.96
C LEU A 450 -13.32 -4.51 33.27
N HIS A 451 -12.06 -4.04 33.37
CA HIS A 451 -11.66 -2.66 33.62
C HIS A 451 -10.40 -2.31 32.82
N ASN A 452 -10.15 -1.01 32.58
CA ASN A 452 -8.82 -0.58 32.13
C ASN A 452 -7.78 -0.98 33.17
N ALA A 453 -6.68 -1.57 32.73
CA ALA A 453 -5.66 -2.14 33.59
C ALA A 453 -4.31 -1.50 33.32
N TYR A 454 -3.59 -1.11 34.38
CA TYR A 454 -2.18 -0.79 34.25
C TYR A 454 -1.35 -2.08 34.21
N VAL A 455 -0.26 -2.05 33.46
CA VAL A 455 0.77 -3.08 33.46
C VAL A 455 1.82 -2.75 34.52
N TYR A 456 2.22 -3.74 35.30
CA TYR A 456 3.18 -3.63 36.39
C TYR A 456 4.39 -4.52 36.15
N ASP A 457 5.53 -4.17 36.72
CA ASP A 457 6.69 -5.05 36.80
C ASP A 457 6.56 -6.06 37.96
N GLN A 458 7.55 -6.95 38.09
CA GLN A 458 7.64 -7.96 39.17
C GLN A 458 7.66 -7.36 40.59
N ASN A 459 8.02 -6.08 40.72
CA ASN A 459 8.05 -5.36 41.99
C ASN A 459 6.71 -4.64 42.27
N GLY A 460 5.76 -4.69 41.34
CA GLY A 460 4.46 -4.02 41.45
C GLY A 460 4.51 -2.52 41.10
N THR A 461 5.55 -2.08 40.41
CA THR A 461 5.71 -0.72 39.87
C THR A 461 5.08 -0.63 38.49
N PRO A 462 4.31 0.43 38.15
CA PRO A 462 3.74 0.58 36.82
C PRO A 462 4.83 0.63 35.74
N VAL A 463 4.70 -0.20 34.71
CA VAL A 463 5.53 -0.14 33.49
C VAL A 463 5.14 1.11 32.70
N LEU A 464 6.13 1.82 32.15
CA LEU A 464 5.90 2.98 31.31
C LEU A 464 5.84 2.59 29.83
N ASP A 465 4.92 3.22 29.13
CA ASP A 465 4.78 3.21 27.68
C ASP A 465 5.97 3.95 27.04
N LYS A 466 6.61 3.32 26.06
CA LYS A 466 7.89 3.77 25.49
C LYS A 466 7.77 5.09 24.71
N ASP A 467 6.60 5.37 24.13
CA ASP A 467 6.39 6.51 23.26
C ASP A 467 5.86 7.73 24.03
N THR A 468 5.05 7.48 25.06
CA THR A 468 4.37 8.55 25.80
C THR A 468 5.00 8.84 27.18
N SER A 469 5.88 7.98 27.68
CA SER A 469 6.40 8.00 29.06
C SER A 469 5.29 7.96 30.14
N LEU A 470 4.07 7.56 29.78
CA LEU A 470 2.94 7.38 30.68
C LEU A 470 2.83 5.92 31.12
N GLN A 471 1.99 5.63 32.12
CA GLN A 471 1.78 4.26 32.57
C GLN A 471 1.10 3.43 31.47
N LEU A 472 1.74 2.31 31.08
CA LEU A 472 1.21 1.38 30.09
C LEU A 472 -0.15 0.86 30.56
N THR A 473 -1.18 1.08 29.74
CA THR A 473 -2.58 0.83 30.10
C THR A 473 -3.27 -0.03 29.04
N LEU A 474 -3.77 -1.19 29.44
CA LEU A 474 -4.63 -2.06 28.65
C LEU A 474 -6.08 -1.63 28.80
N LYS A 475 -6.88 -1.71 27.72
CA LYS A 475 -8.25 -1.21 27.70
C LYS A 475 -9.25 -2.26 28.18
N LYS A 476 -10.33 -1.81 28.83
CA LYS A 476 -11.50 -2.65 29.14
C LYS A 476 -12.02 -3.32 27.86
N GLY A 477 -12.35 -4.61 27.95
CA GLY A 477 -12.81 -5.46 26.85
C GLY A 477 -11.68 -6.15 26.07
N GLN A 478 -10.42 -5.74 26.28
CA GLN A 478 -9.26 -6.40 25.70
C GLN A 478 -9.06 -7.78 26.36
N GLN A 479 -8.76 -8.80 25.55
CA GLN A 479 -8.35 -10.10 26.06
C GLN A 479 -6.89 -10.04 26.50
N ILE A 480 -6.57 -10.58 27.67
CA ILE A 480 -5.20 -10.81 28.10
C ILE A 480 -4.96 -12.31 28.24
N VAL A 481 -3.74 -12.74 27.96
CA VAL A 481 -3.32 -14.13 28.20
C VAL A 481 -2.59 -14.14 29.53
N ALA A 482 -3.22 -14.69 30.55
CA ALA A 482 -2.57 -14.92 31.82
C ALA A 482 -1.69 -16.17 31.71
N LEU A 483 -0.37 -15.97 31.79
CA LEU A 483 0.65 -17.01 31.73
C LEU A 483 0.49 -17.98 32.92
N GLU A 484 1.15 -19.13 32.84
CA GLU A 484 1.08 -20.20 33.86
C GLU A 484 -0.38 -20.58 34.17
N ASN A 485 -1.22 -20.72 33.14
CA ASN A 485 -2.65 -21.03 33.26
C ASN A 485 -3.45 -20.07 34.19
N GLY A 486 -3.03 -18.80 34.27
CA GLY A 486 -3.65 -17.85 35.19
C GLY A 486 -3.25 -18.08 36.64
N LYS A 487 -2.00 -18.44 36.90
CA LYS A 487 -1.43 -18.42 38.24
C LYS A 487 -1.45 -17.01 38.83
N GLU A 488 -1.83 -16.92 40.09
CA GLU A 488 -1.91 -15.65 40.82
C GLU A 488 -0.62 -15.35 41.57
N PHE A 489 0.12 -14.34 41.13
CA PHE A 489 1.30 -13.82 41.81
C PHE A 489 0.90 -12.79 42.85
N VAL A 490 1.40 -12.92 44.08
CA VAL A 490 1.16 -11.94 45.14
C VAL A 490 2.34 -10.98 45.22
N VAL A 491 2.12 -9.72 44.83
CA VAL A 491 3.11 -8.64 44.93
C VAL A 491 2.53 -7.55 45.82
N ASN A 492 3.22 -7.20 46.91
CA ASN A 492 2.78 -6.18 47.87
C ASN A 492 1.33 -6.40 48.37
N GLY A 493 0.97 -7.65 48.67
CA GLY A 493 -0.35 -8.04 49.18
C GLY A 493 -1.50 -7.93 48.16
N ARG A 494 -1.19 -7.82 46.86
CA ARG A 494 -2.18 -7.80 45.77
C ARG A 494 -1.89 -8.93 44.80
N LYS A 495 -2.95 -9.53 44.27
CA LYS A 495 -2.89 -10.64 43.30
C LYS A 495 -2.76 -10.11 41.86
N PHE A 496 -1.87 -10.71 41.09
CA PHE A 496 -1.57 -10.38 39.69
C PHE A 496 -1.53 -11.63 38.83
N TYR A 497 -1.87 -11.49 37.56
CA TYR A 497 -1.53 -12.43 36.51
C TYR A 497 -0.29 -11.92 35.79
N GLN A 498 0.68 -12.80 35.56
CA GLN A 498 1.77 -12.50 34.63
C GLN A 498 1.23 -12.58 33.21
N ILE A 499 1.55 -11.60 32.39
CA ILE A 499 1.06 -11.47 31.00
C ILE A 499 2.20 -11.33 29.98
N GLY A 500 3.44 -11.33 30.45
CA GLY A 500 4.66 -11.22 29.65
C GLY A 500 5.91 -11.23 30.53
N LYS A 501 7.10 -11.12 29.93
CA LYS A 501 8.37 -11.04 30.66
C LYS A 501 8.40 -9.76 31.51
N ASN A 502 8.43 -9.91 32.84
CA ASN A 502 8.37 -8.81 33.80
C ASN A 502 7.13 -7.90 33.62
N GLN A 503 5.99 -8.47 33.20
CA GLN A 503 4.74 -7.74 32.98
C GLN A 503 3.58 -8.43 33.68
N PHE A 504 2.85 -7.67 34.48
CA PHE A 504 1.83 -8.16 35.39
C PHE A 504 0.58 -7.28 35.33
N VAL A 505 -0.59 -7.91 35.38
CA VAL A 505 -1.89 -7.25 35.48
C VAL A 505 -2.59 -7.71 36.75
N LYS A 506 -3.20 -6.79 37.50
CA LYS A 506 -3.96 -7.18 38.70
C LYS A 506 -5.10 -8.11 38.34
N VAL A 507 -5.21 -9.21 39.09
CA VAL A 507 -6.32 -10.17 38.98
C VAL A 507 -7.68 -9.48 39.11
N ALA A 508 -7.77 -8.45 39.98
CA ALA A 508 -8.99 -7.66 40.17
C ALA A 508 -9.51 -6.93 38.91
N ASN A 509 -8.72 -6.87 37.82
CA ASN A 509 -9.13 -6.28 36.55
C ASN A 509 -9.77 -7.31 35.59
N THR A 510 -9.61 -8.61 35.84
CA THR A 510 -10.15 -9.70 35.01
C THR A 510 -11.24 -10.51 35.71
N VAL A 511 -11.32 -10.46 37.05
CA VAL A 511 -12.37 -11.14 37.81
C VAL A 511 -13.49 -10.19 38.23
N LEU A 512 -14.71 -10.72 38.34
CA LEU A 512 -15.86 -9.96 38.84
C LEU A 512 -15.61 -9.53 40.29
N GLN A 513 -15.39 -8.23 40.51
CA GLN A 513 -15.21 -7.70 41.87
C GLN A 513 -16.45 -7.93 42.74
N ALA A 514 -16.24 -7.98 44.06
CA ALA A 514 -17.26 -8.25 45.07
C ALA A 514 -18.58 -7.55 44.76
N ALA A 515 -19.66 -8.32 44.72
CA ALA A 515 -20.96 -7.82 44.29
C ALA A 515 -21.53 -6.81 45.30
N LYS A 516 -21.97 -5.65 44.79
CA LYS A 516 -22.74 -4.69 45.58
C LYS A 516 -24.20 -5.15 45.63
N ARG A 517 -24.80 -5.20 46.81
CA ARG A 517 -26.24 -5.50 46.94
C ARG A 517 -27.05 -4.28 46.50
N VAL A 518 -27.93 -4.45 45.51
CA VAL A 518 -28.88 -3.41 45.07
C VAL A 518 -30.30 -3.96 45.16
N GLN A 519 -31.26 -3.11 45.56
CA GLN A 519 -32.65 -3.52 45.74
C GLN A 519 -33.48 -3.12 44.53
N LEU A 520 -34.35 -4.02 44.05
CA LEU A 520 -35.26 -3.74 42.94
C LEU A 520 -36.43 -2.82 43.36
N THR A 521 -36.69 -1.76 42.59
CA THR A 521 -37.83 -0.84 42.76
C THR A 521 -39.08 -1.28 42.00
N HIS A 522 -38.89 -2.06 40.95
CA HIS A 522 -39.93 -2.61 40.09
C HIS A 522 -39.65 -4.09 39.84
N ASN A 523 -40.63 -4.83 39.31
CA ASN A 523 -40.34 -6.15 38.74
C ASN A 523 -39.36 -5.95 37.57
N ALA A 524 -38.29 -6.74 37.53
CA ALA A 524 -37.24 -6.60 36.55
C ALA A 524 -37.06 -7.89 35.76
N PHE A 525 -37.11 -7.79 34.44
CA PHE A 525 -36.67 -8.87 33.56
C PHE A 525 -35.15 -9.07 33.67
N VAL A 526 -34.73 -10.32 33.58
CA VAL A 526 -33.32 -10.70 33.40
C VAL A 526 -33.03 -10.75 31.89
N TYR A 527 -31.96 -10.11 31.47
CA TYR A 527 -31.53 -10.00 30.09
C TYR A 527 -30.24 -10.78 29.87
N ASP A 528 -30.02 -11.28 28.66
CA ASP A 528 -28.76 -11.83 28.21
C ASP A 528 -27.79 -10.74 27.72
N GLN A 529 -26.58 -11.13 27.33
CA GLN A 529 -25.55 -10.23 26.80
C GLN A 529 -25.94 -9.55 25.47
N LYS A 530 -26.89 -10.11 24.72
CA LYS A 530 -27.40 -9.57 23.45
C LYS A 530 -28.60 -8.63 23.67
N GLY A 531 -29.10 -8.54 24.91
CA GLY A 531 -30.24 -7.72 25.29
C GLY A 531 -31.61 -8.40 25.15
N HIS A 532 -31.64 -9.72 24.92
CA HIS A 532 -32.88 -10.50 24.92
C HIS A 532 -33.26 -10.91 26.34
N VAL A 533 -34.56 -11.11 26.59
CA VAL A 533 -35.03 -11.56 27.90
C VAL A 533 -34.71 -13.04 28.08
N VAL A 534 -33.99 -13.37 29.16
CA VAL A 534 -33.69 -14.76 29.54
C VAL A 534 -35.01 -15.47 29.86
N LYS A 535 -35.19 -16.67 29.31
CA LYS A 535 -36.35 -17.52 29.56
C LYS A 535 -35.94 -18.75 30.36
N LYS A 536 -36.70 -19.07 31.41
CA LYS A 536 -36.55 -20.30 32.19
C LYS A 536 -37.83 -21.12 32.03
N HIS A 537 -37.72 -22.35 31.53
CA HIS A 537 -38.87 -23.20 31.18
C HIS A 537 -39.89 -22.50 30.26
N GLY A 538 -39.41 -21.80 29.22
CA GLY A 538 -40.25 -21.10 28.24
C GLY A 538 -40.87 -19.78 28.71
N LYS A 539 -40.75 -19.42 30.00
CA LYS A 539 -41.29 -18.16 30.56
C LYS A 539 -40.18 -17.13 30.82
N PRO A 540 -40.44 -15.83 30.61
CA PRO A 540 -39.49 -14.76 30.94
C PRO A 540 -39.05 -14.82 32.41
N GLU A 541 -37.74 -14.77 32.64
CA GLU A 541 -37.19 -14.71 33.99
C GLU A 541 -37.38 -13.30 34.56
N VAL A 542 -38.15 -13.21 35.67
CA VAL A 542 -38.51 -11.95 36.31
C VAL A 542 -38.12 -11.98 37.78
N LEU A 543 -37.30 -11.02 38.18
CA LEU A 543 -36.97 -10.74 39.57
C LEU A 543 -38.01 -9.78 40.16
N LYS A 544 -38.65 -10.18 41.26
CA LYS A 544 -39.73 -9.41 41.88
C LYS A 544 -39.23 -8.14 42.58
N LYS A 545 -40.07 -7.09 42.52
CA LYS A 545 -39.88 -5.83 43.26
C LYS A 545 -39.55 -6.10 44.73
N GLY A 546 -38.62 -5.33 45.29
CA GLY A 546 -38.17 -5.45 46.68
C GLY A 546 -37.06 -6.47 46.92
N LYS A 547 -36.79 -7.38 45.96
CA LYS A 547 -35.69 -8.35 46.06
C LYS A 547 -34.33 -7.64 46.01
N TRP A 548 -33.42 -8.08 46.86
CA TRP A 548 -32.01 -7.68 46.82
C TRP A 548 -31.27 -8.57 45.85
N ILE A 549 -30.61 -7.96 44.87
CA ILE A 549 -29.79 -8.63 43.86
C ILE A 549 -28.32 -8.29 44.09
N LYS A 550 -27.44 -9.23 43.76
CA LYS A 550 -25.99 -9.04 43.76
C LYS A 550 -25.60 -8.43 42.42
N ALA A 551 -25.35 -7.12 42.38
CA ALA A 551 -24.79 -6.47 41.20
C ALA A 551 -23.28 -6.70 41.20
N TYR A 552 -22.83 -7.62 40.35
CA TYR A 552 -21.44 -7.99 40.20
C TYR A 552 -20.59 -6.82 39.70
N ASN A 553 -19.27 -6.95 39.85
CA ASN A 553 -18.29 -5.96 39.45
C ASN A 553 -18.55 -4.58 40.08
N ASN A 554 -18.76 -4.55 41.40
CA ASN A 554 -19.00 -3.32 42.15
C ASN A 554 -20.16 -2.44 41.63
N ALA A 555 -21.20 -3.08 41.07
CA ALA A 555 -22.33 -2.43 40.40
C ALA A 555 -21.93 -1.55 39.19
N ASP A 556 -20.98 -2.03 38.40
CA ASP A 556 -20.64 -1.42 37.11
C ASP A 556 -21.83 -1.43 36.14
N LYS A 557 -21.88 -0.37 35.34
CA LYS A 557 -22.96 -0.11 34.38
C LYS A 557 -22.55 -0.62 33.00
N PHE A 558 -23.28 -1.60 32.50
CA PHE A 558 -23.13 -2.17 31.16
C PHE A 558 -24.12 -1.51 30.21
N VAL A 559 -23.67 -1.15 29.01
CA VAL A 559 -24.55 -0.63 27.96
C VAL A 559 -24.84 -1.76 26.98
N ILE A 560 -26.12 -2.14 26.86
CA ILE A 560 -26.59 -3.15 25.92
C ILE A 560 -27.71 -2.49 25.13
N ASN A 561 -27.56 -2.38 23.81
CA ASN A 561 -28.52 -1.73 22.90
C ASN A 561 -28.97 -0.34 23.41
N GLY A 562 -28.00 0.50 23.81
CA GLY A 562 -28.24 1.87 24.29
C GLY A 562 -28.87 2.00 25.68
N LYS A 563 -29.15 0.89 26.39
CA LYS A 563 -29.73 0.90 27.74
C LYS A 563 -28.71 0.44 28.77
N VAL A 564 -28.86 0.90 30.02
CA VAL A 564 -27.88 0.66 31.09
C VAL A 564 -28.32 -0.46 32.04
N PHE A 565 -27.43 -1.41 32.31
CA PHE A 565 -27.68 -2.62 33.10
C PHE A 565 -26.62 -2.84 34.18
N TYR A 566 -26.98 -3.58 35.23
CA TYR A 566 -26.06 -4.24 36.15
C TYR A 566 -25.97 -5.72 35.78
N LYS A 567 -24.76 -6.30 35.84
CA LYS A 567 -24.57 -7.76 35.74
C LYS A 567 -24.98 -8.40 37.07
N VAL A 568 -25.86 -9.40 37.02
CA VAL A 568 -26.45 -10.07 38.21
C VAL A 568 -26.24 -11.57 38.23
N GLY A 569 -25.54 -12.11 37.22
CA GLY A 569 -25.15 -13.51 37.06
C GLY A 569 -24.30 -13.66 35.79
N GLU A 570 -23.86 -14.88 35.50
CA GLU A 570 -23.24 -15.22 34.22
C GLU A 570 -24.26 -15.04 33.10
N ASN A 571 -23.94 -14.22 32.09
CA ASN A 571 -24.86 -13.83 31.01
C ASN A 571 -26.24 -13.31 31.49
N GLN A 572 -26.32 -12.72 32.68
CA GLN A 572 -27.56 -12.22 33.25
C GLN A 572 -27.44 -10.76 33.67
N PHE A 573 -28.35 -9.93 33.16
CA PHE A 573 -28.33 -8.48 33.31
C PHE A 573 -29.68 -7.94 33.76
N VAL A 574 -29.67 -6.90 34.60
CA VAL A 574 -30.88 -6.20 35.07
C VAL A 574 -30.73 -4.71 34.82
N LYS A 575 -31.76 -4.08 34.25
CA LYS A 575 -31.75 -2.63 33.99
C LYS A 575 -31.52 -1.83 35.27
N VAL A 576 -30.59 -0.89 35.22
CA VAL A 576 -30.26 0.00 36.35
C VAL A 576 -31.49 0.81 36.79
N ALA A 577 -32.35 1.19 35.85
CA ALA A 577 -33.59 1.93 36.10
C ALA A 577 -34.55 1.21 37.07
N ASN A 578 -34.43 -0.12 37.20
CA ASN A 578 -35.28 -0.93 38.08
C ASN A 578 -34.72 -1.07 39.50
N THR A 579 -33.75 -0.26 39.92
CA THR A 579 -33.05 -0.39 41.22
C THR A 579 -33.09 0.89 42.08
N ARG A 580 -32.98 0.75 43.41
CA ARG A 580 -32.85 1.89 44.35
C ARG A 580 -31.40 2.39 44.40
N LYS A 581 -31.22 3.72 44.55
CA LYS A 581 -29.94 4.31 44.97
C LYS A 581 -29.55 3.77 46.34
N GLN A 582 -28.31 3.30 46.48
CA GLN A 582 -27.76 2.79 47.75
C GLN A 582 -27.64 3.90 48.79
N LYS A 583 -27.73 3.53 50.08
CA LYS A 583 -27.50 4.46 51.19
C LYS A 583 -26.14 5.13 51.05
N ALA A 584 -26.06 6.43 51.33
CA ALA A 584 -24.82 7.17 51.20
C ALA A 584 -23.73 6.58 52.13
N LYS A 585 -22.51 6.46 51.60
CA LYS A 585 -21.33 5.99 52.37
C LYS A 585 -20.74 7.17 53.14
N LYS A 586 -20.51 6.99 54.44
CA LYS A 586 -19.72 7.94 55.24
C LYS A 586 -18.26 7.82 54.84
N VAL A 587 -17.66 8.91 54.36
CA VAL A 587 -16.27 8.96 53.90
C VAL A 587 -15.53 10.06 54.67
N LYS A 588 -14.36 9.75 55.21
CA LYS A 588 -13.57 10.70 56.01
C LYS A 588 -12.68 11.54 55.10
N LEU A 589 -12.63 12.86 55.33
CA LEU A 589 -11.72 13.76 54.63
C LEU A 589 -10.32 13.69 55.21
N THR A 590 -9.31 13.43 54.36
CA THR A 590 -7.88 13.42 54.71
C THR A 590 -7.23 14.80 54.54
N HIS A 591 -7.85 15.66 53.72
CA HIS A 591 -7.42 17.03 53.46
C HIS A 591 -8.63 17.99 53.50
N ASN A 592 -8.38 19.29 53.63
CA ASN A 592 -9.42 20.29 53.42
C ASN A 592 -9.91 20.19 51.97
N ALA A 593 -11.22 20.18 51.75
CA ALA A 593 -11.80 19.94 50.44
C ALA A 593 -12.76 21.05 50.00
N PHE A 594 -12.64 21.42 48.72
CA PHE A 594 -13.61 22.25 48.03
C PHE A 594 -14.71 21.40 47.42
N VAL A 595 -15.88 22.01 47.24
CA VAL A 595 -16.99 21.43 46.48
C VAL A 595 -17.02 21.97 45.05
N TYR A 596 -17.47 21.12 44.13
CA TYR A 596 -17.51 21.36 42.70
C TYR A 596 -18.93 21.14 42.18
N ASN A 597 -19.29 21.80 41.08
CA ASN A 597 -20.53 21.53 40.36
C ASN A 597 -20.35 20.34 39.39
N GLU A 598 -21.44 19.95 38.71
CA GLU A 598 -21.45 18.85 37.74
C GLU A 598 -20.49 19.03 36.55
N LYS A 599 -20.11 20.27 36.23
CA LYS A 599 -19.13 20.61 35.19
C LYS A 599 -17.68 20.60 35.70
N GLY A 600 -17.47 20.24 36.98
CA GLY A 600 -16.16 20.19 37.63
C GLY A 600 -15.57 21.57 37.96
N LYS A 601 -16.37 22.64 37.87
CA LYS A 601 -15.96 23.99 38.30
C LYS A 601 -16.17 24.13 39.81
N ARG A 602 -15.18 24.75 40.49
CA ARG A 602 -15.28 25.03 41.93
C ARG A 602 -16.45 25.98 42.19
N VAL A 603 -17.30 25.65 43.15
CA VAL A 603 -18.40 26.53 43.55
C VAL A 603 -17.81 27.67 44.39
N LYS A 604 -17.87 28.91 43.89
CA LYS A 604 -17.44 30.10 44.64
C LYS A 604 -18.46 30.42 45.73
N GLY A 605 -18.01 30.80 46.92
CA GLY A 605 -18.89 31.08 48.08
C GLY A 605 -19.30 29.87 48.94
N SER A 606 -18.97 28.63 48.53
CA SER A 606 -19.25 27.45 49.36
C SER A 606 -18.26 27.31 50.52
N LYS A 607 -18.75 26.96 51.72
CA LYS A 607 -17.92 26.66 52.90
C LYS A 607 -16.95 25.51 52.62
N ILE A 608 -15.67 25.69 52.99
CA ILE A 608 -14.63 24.66 52.86
C ILE A 608 -14.93 23.50 53.81
N LEU A 609 -14.88 22.27 53.31
CA LEU A 609 -15.03 21.07 54.12
C LEU A 609 -13.70 20.76 54.81
N ARG A 610 -13.67 20.77 56.16
CA ARG A 610 -12.44 20.64 56.94
C ARG A 610 -11.96 19.17 57.03
N LYS A 611 -10.64 18.98 57.03
CA LYS A 611 -9.96 17.71 57.29
C LYS A 611 -10.51 17.04 58.56
N GLY A 612 -10.66 15.72 58.52
CA GLY A 612 -11.15 14.90 59.64
C GLY A 612 -12.67 14.78 59.74
N LYS A 613 -13.45 15.62 59.03
CA LYS A 613 -14.91 15.50 58.95
C LYS A 613 -15.35 14.42 57.96
N TYR A 614 -16.57 13.93 58.13
CA TYR A 614 -17.19 12.93 57.25
C TYR A 614 -18.13 13.60 56.23
N ILE A 615 -18.09 13.12 54.99
CA ILE A 615 -19.05 13.45 53.94
C ILE A 615 -19.93 12.22 53.66
N LEU A 616 -21.17 12.47 53.24
CA LEU A 616 -22.10 11.43 52.80
C LEU A 616 -22.02 11.30 51.28
N ALA A 617 -21.18 10.38 50.81
CA ALA A 617 -21.03 10.12 49.39
C ALA A 617 -22.23 9.29 48.89
N GLU A 618 -22.99 9.84 47.96
CA GLU A 618 -24.21 9.21 47.43
C GLU A 618 -23.93 7.85 46.80
N ASN A 619 -24.97 7.01 46.78
CA ASN A 619 -24.95 5.69 46.15
C ASN A 619 -23.76 4.82 46.62
N ASN A 620 -23.59 4.69 47.94
CA ASN A 620 -22.48 3.96 48.56
C ASN A 620 -21.07 4.44 48.15
N GLY A 621 -20.92 5.74 47.87
CA GLY A 621 -19.65 6.31 47.47
C GLY A 621 -19.29 6.00 46.02
N ASP A 622 -20.25 6.12 45.12
CA ASP A 622 -19.97 6.02 43.69
C ASP A 622 -19.07 7.17 43.23
N LYS A 623 -18.11 6.80 42.37
CA LYS A 623 -17.10 7.71 41.83
C LYS A 623 -17.54 8.22 40.47
N TYR A 624 -17.60 9.53 40.32
CA TYR A 624 -17.93 10.24 39.10
C TYR A 624 -16.65 10.79 38.47
N LYS A 625 -16.45 10.53 37.17
CA LYS A 625 -15.34 11.11 36.42
C LYS A 625 -15.83 12.39 35.74
N ILE A 626 -15.27 13.53 36.14
CA ILE A 626 -15.58 14.83 35.54
C ILE A 626 -14.26 15.39 35.02
N LYS A 627 -14.12 15.47 33.69
CA LYS A 627 -12.83 15.68 33.02
C LYS A 627 -11.82 14.60 33.46
N LYS A 628 -10.57 14.96 33.74
CA LYS A 628 -9.49 14.03 34.14
C LYS A 628 -9.47 13.73 35.66
N LYS A 629 -10.51 14.09 36.43
CA LYS A 629 -10.51 13.97 37.92
C LYS A 629 -11.73 13.18 38.42
N THR A 630 -11.57 12.53 39.56
CA THR A 630 -12.58 11.65 40.16
C THR A 630 -13.21 12.29 41.39
N TYR A 631 -14.54 12.20 41.50
CA TYR A 631 -15.35 12.88 42.52
C TYR A 631 -16.36 11.93 43.18
N PHE A 632 -16.66 12.14 44.46
CA PHE A 632 -17.87 11.65 45.09
C PHE A 632 -18.97 12.71 44.96
N LYS A 633 -20.19 12.27 44.66
CA LYS A 633 -21.37 13.15 44.73
C LYS A 633 -21.85 13.25 46.19
N VAL A 634 -22.08 14.47 46.67
CA VAL A 634 -22.52 14.79 48.04
C VAL A 634 -23.65 15.81 47.92
N GLY A 635 -24.90 15.33 47.92
CA GLY A 635 -26.06 16.16 47.61
C GLY A 635 -25.99 16.71 46.19
N LYS A 636 -26.15 18.03 46.04
CA LYS A 636 -26.04 18.71 44.74
C LYS A 636 -24.60 19.02 44.30
N TYR A 637 -23.60 18.62 45.09
CA TYR A 637 -22.20 18.97 44.86
C TYR A 637 -21.30 17.75 44.68
N TYR A 638 -20.06 18.00 44.27
CA TYR A 638 -19.04 16.99 44.03
C TYR A 638 -17.78 17.29 44.85
N VAL A 639 -17.19 16.29 45.48
CA VAL A 639 -15.95 16.38 46.27
C VAL A 639 -14.90 15.46 45.68
N LYS A 640 -13.67 15.92 45.48
CA LYS A 640 -12.60 15.10 44.90
C LYS A 640 -12.28 13.89 45.78
N VAL A 641 -12.20 12.71 45.16
CA VAL A 641 -11.83 11.45 45.84
C VAL A 641 -10.40 11.50 46.40
N ALA A 642 -9.50 12.27 45.80
CA ALA A 642 -8.14 12.46 46.30
C ALA A 642 -8.06 13.10 47.70
N ASN A 643 -9.15 13.75 48.16
CA ASN A 643 -9.19 14.42 49.46
C ASN A 643 -9.80 13.54 50.57
N THR A 644 -10.03 12.26 50.29
CA THR A 644 -10.76 11.33 51.17
C THR A 644 -9.99 10.02 51.37
N LEU A 645 -10.26 9.33 52.49
CA LEU A 645 -9.75 8.00 52.82
C LEU A 645 -10.65 6.91 52.23
#